data_AF-A0A7H8QGZ8-F1
#
_entry.id   AF-A0A7H8QGZ8-F1
#
_cell.length_a   1.000
_cell.length_b   1.000
_cell.length_c   1.000
_cell.angle_alpha   90.00
_cell.angle_beta   90.00
_cell.angle_gamma   90.00
#
_symmetry.space_group_name_H-M   'P 1'
#
loop_
_entity.id
_entity.type
_entity.pdbx_description
1 polymer ?
#
loop_
_entity_poly.entity_id
_entity_poly.type
_entity_poly.pdbx_seq_one_letter_code
_entity_poly.pdbx_strand_id
1 'polypeptide(L)'
;MGQIQYPKLWKVLRRLRAWKVAALAFALFNLKCFPFVWHYRFFIPLLTATLRKPPHQSLVVRNQKNKVPLVFLPIITATRVPLLEGDFNFHKSNSTYFTDLDTSRSHLIAFLCFKGMVKVDRELSADGKKGILTVMLGSTQTSFKREIPTLQPYEIWSRILTWDQKWMYTVTHFVQRGRITPTASVADVKAGSKESKSKTSPASKDIESSIFATSISKFVFKKGRMTVSPERILGASELLSKVSSSDSPINLSQISKNNMNGDVSNSLADQVPSAAQHDIQMLTDIEAERAKGLRYADFLTGLEELQGQLLKDDEVSHGVVSLGTFNELGRLVSAATNTVRACSIAPRHISTTSRPSMVVLDDYLNITPGHLGEIPAEKLPVTVFQDALPSYAHPQTSRDQKEAIVERLKPYTVISTMRERTPFPGDLLRQLPNLKLLLATGTQFETFDLAAARELGITVAAAPGKGRTDGKRIDRPVRPRLDIKKGGSHPTTQHAWALILSLARNVANDDAAMKDPARKGWQTQLANGLTGATLGVVGLGRLGAAVARIGALAWGMEVVCWSENLTQEKANQKAEEMGLPAYGGGPNPNAPTFTAVSKEELFRNADVVSLHYVLSERSRGIVGAKELELMKSSALLVNTSRGGLIDDKALYDVLDRGQIGGAALDVFDVEPLPADSPWRSPSWGHQRRSNLLITPHMGYVEEGIMHTWYEETVENVERWIEGKEILHRLV
;
A
#
# COMPACT_ATOMS: atom_id res chain seq x y z
N MET A 1 -7.05 76.41 -30.92
CA MET A 1 -6.28 75.15 -30.81
C MET A 1 -6.20 74.78 -29.34
N GLY A 2 -7.19 74.01 -28.85
CA GLY A 2 -7.37 73.68 -27.44
C GLY A 2 -6.45 72.54 -27.01
N GLN A 3 -5.66 72.79 -25.96
CA GLN A 3 -4.82 71.81 -25.28
C GLN A 3 -5.66 70.66 -24.73
N ILE A 4 -5.41 69.45 -25.21
CA ILE A 4 -5.90 68.22 -24.59
C ILE A 4 -5.22 68.10 -23.22
N GLN A 5 -5.98 68.27 -22.14
CA GLN A 5 -5.53 68.00 -20.78
C GLN A 5 -5.27 66.49 -20.63
N TYR A 6 -4.00 66.10 -20.60
CA TYR A 6 -3.61 64.74 -20.24
C TYR A 6 -3.76 64.53 -18.72
N PRO A 7 -4.31 63.40 -18.25
CA PRO A 7 -4.57 63.15 -16.84
C PRO A 7 -3.27 63.15 -16.01
N LYS A 8 -3.35 63.57 -14.73
CA LYS A 8 -2.24 63.74 -13.76
C LYS A 8 -1.16 62.63 -13.77
N LEU A 9 -1.51 61.41 -14.17
CA LEU A 9 -0.61 60.27 -14.35
C LEU A 9 0.55 60.54 -15.34
N TRP A 10 0.29 61.30 -16.41
CA TRP A 10 1.25 61.58 -17.47
C TRP A 10 2.40 62.51 -17.04
N LYS A 11 2.14 63.42 -16.09
CA LYS A 11 3.18 64.29 -15.51
C LYS A 11 4.15 63.54 -14.59
N VAL A 12 3.69 62.48 -13.92
CA VAL A 12 4.53 61.63 -13.06
C VAL A 12 5.42 60.73 -13.90
N LEU A 13 4.88 60.14 -14.98
CA LEU A 13 5.63 59.26 -15.89
C LEU A 13 6.77 59.97 -16.63
N ARG A 14 6.63 61.26 -16.99
CA ARG A 14 7.71 62.06 -17.63
C ARG A 14 8.93 62.34 -16.75
N ARG A 15 8.82 62.23 -15.41
CA ARG A 15 9.95 62.43 -14.48
C ARG A 15 10.80 61.18 -14.28
N LEU A 16 10.31 60.02 -14.71
CA LEU A 16 11.05 58.76 -14.65
C LEU A 16 11.85 58.58 -15.95
N ARG A 17 13.15 58.29 -15.82
CA ARG A 17 13.98 57.90 -16.98
C ARG A 17 13.32 56.72 -17.70
N ALA A 18 13.38 56.66 -19.03
CA ALA A 18 12.67 55.67 -19.85
C ALA A 18 12.84 54.22 -19.35
N TRP A 19 14.04 53.86 -18.89
CA TRP A 19 14.31 52.53 -18.32
C TRP A 19 13.55 52.24 -17.01
N LYS A 20 13.28 53.26 -16.17
CA LYS A 20 12.50 53.10 -14.94
C LYS A 20 11.02 52.87 -15.24
N VAL A 21 10.50 53.55 -16.27
CA VAL A 21 9.12 53.30 -16.77
C VAL A 21 9.03 51.89 -17.36
N ALA A 22 10.02 51.47 -18.14
CA ALA A 22 10.09 50.11 -18.68
C ALA A 22 10.21 49.05 -17.57
N ALA A 23 11.06 49.27 -16.56
CA ALA A 23 11.22 48.37 -15.42
C ALA A 23 9.95 48.28 -14.57
N LEU A 24 9.25 49.39 -14.35
CA LEU A 24 7.97 49.40 -13.62
C LEU A 24 6.87 48.69 -14.42
N ALA A 25 6.79 48.91 -15.73
CA ALA A 25 5.87 48.18 -16.60
C ALA A 25 6.17 46.68 -16.59
N PHE A 26 7.44 46.29 -16.71
CA PHE A 26 7.89 44.90 -16.63
C PHE A 26 7.53 44.25 -15.28
N ALA A 27 7.74 44.96 -14.17
CA ALA A 27 7.31 44.54 -12.84
C ALA A 27 5.80 44.31 -12.76
N LEU A 28 4.99 45.23 -13.30
CA LEU A 28 3.53 45.13 -13.28
C LEU A 28 2.99 43.97 -14.12
N PHE A 29 3.61 43.68 -15.26
CA PHE A 29 3.26 42.49 -16.07
C PHE A 29 3.65 41.18 -15.37
N ASN A 30 4.62 41.22 -14.45
CA ASN A 30 5.20 40.07 -13.78
C ASN A 30 4.93 39.99 -12.27
N LEU A 31 3.92 40.71 -11.77
CA LEU A 31 3.60 40.75 -10.33
C LEU A 31 3.42 39.35 -9.72
N LYS A 32 2.85 38.40 -10.49
CA LYS A 32 2.67 37.01 -10.07
C LYS A 32 3.99 36.27 -9.79
N CYS A 33 5.08 36.67 -10.46
CA CYS A 33 6.39 36.06 -10.36
C CYS A 33 7.26 36.69 -9.26
N PHE A 34 6.74 37.68 -8.51
CA PHE A 34 7.49 38.28 -7.43
C PHE A 34 7.63 37.33 -6.24
N PRO A 35 8.75 37.42 -5.49
CA PRO A 35 8.93 36.65 -4.26
C PRO A 35 7.71 36.75 -3.35
N PHE A 36 7.35 35.64 -2.71
CA PHE A 36 6.21 35.51 -1.80
C PHE A 36 4.81 35.71 -2.40
N VAL A 37 4.64 36.20 -3.63
CA VAL A 37 3.29 36.34 -4.25
C VAL A 37 2.64 34.97 -4.47
N TRP A 38 3.41 33.95 -4.84
CA TRP A 38 2.92 32.58 -4.89
C TRP A 38 2.48 32.08 -3.50
N HIS A 39 3.30 32.30 -2.46
CA HIS A 39 2.97 31.89 -1.08
C HIS A 39 1.69 32.57 -0.61
N TYR A 40 1.56 33.88 -0.85
CA TYR A 40 0.36 34.66 -0.57
C TYR A 40 -0.86 34.02 -1.26
N ARG A 41 -0.80 33.78 -2.57
CA ARG A 41 -1.87 33.12 -3.33
C ARG A 41 -2.21 31.72 -2.82
N PHE A 42 -1.21 30.95 -2.40
CA PHE A 42 -1.39 29.59 -1.90
C PHE A 42 -1.98 29.53 -0.50
N PHE A 43 -1.55 30.41 0.43
CA PHE A 43 -1.93 30.35 1.85
C PHE A 43 -3.16 31.17 2.22
N ILE A 44 -3.52 32.24 1.47
CA ILE A 44 -4.74 33.01 1.74
C ILE A 44 -6.00 32.16 1.81
N PRO A 45 -6.25 31.20 0.91
CA PRO A 45 -7.44 30.37 0.99
C PRO A 45 -7.52 29.62 2.32
N LEU A 46 -6.39 29.09 2.80
CA LEU A 46 -6.30 28.39 4.09
C LEU A 46 -6.56 29.35 5.26
N LEU A 47 -5.96 30.55 5.23
CA LEU A 47 -6.18 31.57 6.26
C LEU A 47 -7.64 32.03 6.29
N THR A 48 -8.24 32.32 5.14
CA THR A 48 -9.63 32.78 5.02
C THR A 48 -10.64 31.67 5.29
N ALA A 49 -10.28 30.39 5.11
CA ALA A 49 -11.12 29.25 5.45
C ALA A 49 -11.41 29.16 6.96
N THR A 50 -10.52 29.68 7.82
CA THR A 50 -10.76 29.74 9.27
C THR A 50 -12.01 30.57 9.62
N LEU A 51 -12.23 31.67 8.88
CA LEU A 51 -13.32 32.63 9.10
C LEU A 51 -14.64 32.23 8.39
N ARG A 52 -14.61 31.20 7.55
CA ARG A 52 -15.78 30.78 6.75
C ARG A 52 -16.61 29.72 7.48
N LYS A 53 -17.94 29.77 7.36
CA LYS A 53 -18.85 28.69 7.81
C LYS A 53 -18.68 27.44 6.92
N PRO A 54 -18.82 26.22 7.45
CA PRO A 54 -18.74 25.01 6.65
C PRO A 54 -19.81 25.04 5.54
N PRO A 55 -19.44 24.67 4.30
CA PRO A 55 -20.42 24.57 3.23
C PRO A 55 -21.29 23.32 3.47
N HIS A 56 -22.58 23.52 3.77
CA HIS A 56 -23.51 22.41 3.96
C HIS A 56 -24.14 22.00 2.63
N GLN A 57 -24.22 20.70 2.40
CA GLN A 57 -24.73 20.12 1.16
C GLN A 57 -26.18 20.57 0.83
N SER A 58 -27.01 20.82 1.85
CA SER A 58 -28.39 21.33 1.69
C SER A 58 -28.51 22.80 1.23
N LEU A 59 -27.43 23.59 1.27
CA LEU A 59 -27.45 24.98 0.79
C LEU A 59 -27.53 25.08 -0.75
N VAL A 60 -27.19 24.00 -1.46
CA VAL A 60 -27.16 23.95 -2.94
C VAL A 60 -28.46 23.42 -3.54
N VAL A 61 -29.20 22.62 -2.77
CA VAL A 61 -30.47 22.00 -3.20
C VAL A 61 -31.55 23.03 -3.53
N ARG A 62 -31.54 24.20 -2.87
CA ARG A 62 -32.59 25.22 -3.08
C ARG A 62 -32.48 25.99 -4.40
N ASN A 63 -31.36 25.92 -5.12
CA ASN A 63 -31.09 26.83 -6.25
C ASN A 63 -30.68 26.16 -7.57
N GLN A 64 -30.70 24.83 -7.71
CA GLN A 64 -30.25 24.18 -8.95
C GLN A 64 -31.23 23.14 -9.51
N LYS A 65 -31.52 23.28 -10.82
CA LYS A 65 -32.08 22.23 -11.70
C LYS A 65 -31.07 21.10 -12.01
N ASN A 66 -29.84 21.18 -11.49
CA ASN A 66 -28.77 20.24 -11.84
C ASN A 66 -28.56 19.18 -10.75
N LYS A 67 -28.47 17.93 -11.20
CA LYS A 67 -28.30 16.70 -10.41
C LYS A 67 -26.88 16.49 -9.84
N VAL A 68 -26.02 17.51 -9.77
CA VAL A 68 -24.60 17.34 -9.41
C VAL A 68 -24.35 17.77 -7.96
N PRO A 69 -23.89 16.87 -7.07
CA PRO A 69 -23.60 17.18 -5.67
C PRO A 69 -22.48 18.24 -5.50
N LEU A 70 -22.59 19.09 -4.46
CA LEU A 70 -21.63 20.16 -4.17
C LEU A 70 -20.17 19.68 -4.05
N VAL A 71 -19.93 18.50 -3.47
CA VAL A 71 -18.60 17.90 -3.34
C VAL A 71 -17.87 17.73 -4.69
N PHE A 72 -18.62 17.60 -5.80
CA PHE A 72 -18.08 17.47 -7.16
C PHE A 72 -18.09 18.76 -7.97
N LEU A 73 -18.64 19.85 -7.44
CA LEU A 73 -18.63 21.13 -8.14
C LEU A 73 -17.19 21.68 -8.24
N PRO A 74 -16.85 22.40 -9.32
CA PRO A 74 -15.54 23.02 -9.46
C PRO A 74 -15.42 24.30 -8.64
N ILE A 75 -14.20 24.60 -8.19
CA ILE A 75 -13.78 25.95 -7.86
C ILE A 75 -13.11 26.57 -9.08
N ILE A 76 -13.47 27.82 -9.39
CA ILE A 76 -12.94 28.55 -10.53
C ILE A 76 -12.00 29.63 -10.02
N THR A 77 -10.77 29.62 -10.53
CA THR A 77 -9.80 30.71 -10.33
C THR A 77 -9.41 31.26 -11.70
N ALA A 78 -9.32 32.59 -11.83
CA ALA A 78 -8.93 33.25 -13.06
C ALA A 78 -7.55 33.89 -12.92
N THR A 79 -6.73 33.77 -13.96
CA THR A 79 -5.40 34.40 -13.97
C THR A 79 -4.96 34.72 -15.41
N ARG A 80 -3.74 35.22 -15.58
CA ARG A 80 -3.11 35.49 -16.88
C ARG A 80 -1.67 35.00 -16.86
N VAL A 81 -1.12 34.72 -18.04
CA VAL A 81 0.30 34.34 -18.20
C VAL A 81 1.18 35.61 -18.09
N PRO A 82 2.01 35.77 -17.04
CA PRO A 82 3.02 36.82 -16.99
C PRO A 82 4.11 36.61 -18.05
N LEU A 83 4.83 37.67 -18.42
CA LEU A 83 5.94 37.58 -19.38
C LEU A 83 7.01 36.57 -18.94
N LEU A 84 7.31 36.50 -17.64
CA LEU A 84 8.30 35.60 -17.05
C LEU A 84 7.83 34.15 -16.91
N GLU A 85 6.56 33.84 -17.19
CA GLU A 85 6.10 32.46 -17.31
C GLU A 85 6.05 31.99 -18.77
N GLY A 86 6.39 32.87 -19.72
CA GLY A 86 6.54 32.53 -21.12
C GLY A 86 7.79 31.67 -21.37
N ASP A 87 7.68 30.72 -22.28
CA ASP A 87 8.80 30.02 -22.89
C ASP A 87 9.38 30.82 -24.08
N PHE A 88 10.32 30.22 -24.81
CA PHE A 88 10.97 30.85 -25.97
C PHE A 88 10.00 31.17 -27.12
N ASN A 89 8.82 30.53 -27.16
CA ASN A 89 7.77 30.78 -28.15
C ASN A 89 6.72 31.78 -27.65
N PHE A 90 6.94 32.42 -26.50
CA PHE A 90 5.95 33.27 -25.83
C PHE A 90 4.64 32.54 -25.49
N HIS A 91 4.72 31.24 -25.21
CA HIS A 91 3.62 30.47 -24.63
C HIS A 91 3.88 30.18 -23.17
N LYS A 92 2.83 29.95 -22.38
CA LYS A 92 2.98 29.54 -20.99
C LYS A 92 3.85 28.28 -20.92
N SER A 93 5.00 28.40 -20.27
CA SER A 93 5.93 27.29 -20.08
C SER A 93 5.28 26.16 -19.28
N ASN A 94 5.50 24.92 -19.71
CA ASN A 94 4.89 23.72 -19.12
C ASN A 94 5.11 23.63 -17.60
N SER A 95 6.30 24.00 -17.11
CA SER A 95 6.60 23.98 -15.67
C SER A 95 5.77 24.98 -14.86
N THR A 96 5.34 26.09 -15.49
CA THR A 96 4.60 27.15 -14.82
C THR A 96 3.10 26.84 -14.71
N TYR A 97 2.60 25.76 -15.32
CA TYR A 97 1.24 25.29 -15.04
C TYR A 97 1.10 24.81 -13.59
N PHE A 98 2.16 24.24 -13.02
CA PHE A 98 2.14 23.70 -11.65
C PHE A 98 1.98 24.79 -10.59
N THR A 99 2.51 26.00 -10.80
CA THR A 99 2.38 27.11 -9.84
C THR A 99 0.92 27.55 -9.67
N ASP A 100 0.17 27.56 -10.77
CA ASP A 100 -1.26 27.84 -10.78
C ASP A 100 -2.11 26.67 -10.30
N LEU A 101 -1.68 25.45 -10.63
CA LEU A 101 -2.30 24.23 -10.17
C LEU A 101 -2.23 24.12 -8.64
N ASP A 102 -1.09 24.44 -8.02
CA ASP A 102 -0.94 24.52 -6.56
C ASP A 102 -1.92 25.51 -5.94
N THR A 103 -2.01 26.71 -6.53
CA THR A 103 -2.94 27.74 -6.07
C THR A 103 -4.38 27.23 -6.15
N SER A 104 -4.82 26.75 -7.31
CA SER A 104 -6.21 26.32 -7.54
C SER A 104 -6.60 25.13 -6.66
N ARG A 105 -5.69 24.17 -6.45
CA ARG A 105 -5.92 23.03 -5.55
C ARG A 105 -5.98 23.45 -4.09
N SER A 106 -5.11 24.37 -3.64
CA SER A 106 -5.19 24.96 -2.29
C SER A 106 -6.55 25.63 -2.07
N HIS A 107 -7.04 26.40 -3.04
CA HIS A 107 -8.39 26.97 -3.01
C HIS A 107 -9.48 25.89 -2.83
N LEU A 108 -9.43 24.80 -3.60
CA LEU A 108 -10.40 23.70 -3.51
C LEU A 108 -10.38 23.03 -2.14
N ILE A 109 -9.20 22.63 -1.66
CA ILE A 109 -9.01 21.94 -0.38
C ILE A 109 -9.39 22.84 0.79
N ALA A 110 -8.99 24.12 0.75
CA ALA A 110 -9.37 25.09 1.75
C ALA A 110 -10.90 25.28 1.80
N PHE A 111 -11.56 25.21 0.65
CA PHE A 111 -13.00 25.38 0.56
C PHE A 111 -13.78 24.13 1.00
N LEU A 112 -13.38 22.93 0.59
CA LEU A 112 -14.16 21.72 0.86
C LEU A 112 -13.71 20.97 2.12
N CYS A 113 -12.41 20.93 2.40
CA CYS A 113 -11.85 19.99 3.39
C CYS A 113 -11.38 20.66 4.68
N PHE A 114 -11.07 21.96 4.69
CA PHE A 114 -10.39 22.62 5.82
C PHE A 114 -11.11 22.42 7.17
N LYS A 115 -12.43 22.56 7.21
CA LYS A 115 -13.20 22.43 8.46
C LYS A 115 -13.22 20.98 8.96
N GLY A 116 -13.45 20.01 8.07
CA GLY A 116 -13.37 18.60 8.43
C GLY A 116 -11.97 18.19 8.86
N MET A 117 -10.92 18.73 8.23
CA MET A 117 -9.54 18.54 8.68
C MET A 117 -9.33 19.03 10.11
N VAL A 118 -9.72 20.27 10.43
CA VAL A 118 -9.59 20.80 11.81
C VAL A 118 -10.35 19.94 12.82
N LYS A 119 -11.55 19.48 12.46
CA LYS A 119 -12.37 18.63 13.33
C LYS A 119 -11.73 17.27 13.58
N VAL A 120 -11.34 16.58 12.51
CA VAL A 120 -10.70 15.27 12.58
C VAL A 120 -9.33 15.34 13.26
N ASP A 121 -8.59 16.43 13.06
CA ASP A 121 -7.31 16.66 13.75
C ASP A 121 -7.49 16.74 15.27
N ARG A 122 -8.54 17.44 15.74
CA ARG A 122 -8.89 17.50 17.17
C ARG A 122 -9.35 16.16 17.72
N GLU A 123 -10.25 15.47 17.02
CA GLU A 123 -10.72 14.13 17.40
C GLU A 123 -9.55 13.16 17.55
N LEU A 124 -8.68 13.08 16.54
CA LEU A 124 -7.52 12.18 16.57
C LEU A 124 -6.50 12.57 17.64
N SER A 125 -6.36 13.86 17.93
CA SER A 125 -5.49 14.32 19.03
C SER A 125 -6.06 13.92 20.39
N ALA A 126 -7.39 13.98 20.56
CA ALA A 126 -8.06 13.48 21.76
C ALA A 126 -7.91 11.95 21.92
N ASP A 127 -7.89 11.21 20.81
CA ASP A 127 -7.58 9.76 20.77
C ASP A 127 -6.08 9.45 20.97
N GLY A 128 -5.26 10.43 21.35
CA GLY A 128 -3.83 10.27 21.62
C GLY A 128 -2.94 10.14 20.37
N LYS A 129 -3.43 10.44 19.16
CA LYS A 129 -2.62 10.39 17.93
C LYS A 129 -1.75 11.64 17.79
N LYS A 130 -0.43 11.43 17.70
CA LYS A 130 0.58 12.50 17.58
C LYS A 130 0.75 13.00 16.13
N GLY A 131 1.21 14.24 15.97
CA GLY A 131 1.49 14.90 14.69
C GLY A 131 0.42 15.92 14.29
N ILE A 132 0.62 16.63 13.17
CA ILE A 132 -0.37 17.58 12.62
C ILE A 132 -1.05 16.92 11.41
N LEU A 133 -2.37 17.07 11.26
CA LEU A 133 -3.08 16.64 10.06
C LEU A 133 -2.73 17.54 8.88
N THR A 134 -2.11 16.95 7.86
CA THR A 134 -1.65 17.64 6.64
C THR A 134 -2.19 16.93 5.39
N VAL A 135 -2.25 17.66 4.27
CA VAL A 135 -2.54 17.10 2.95
C VAL A 135 -1.23 17.01 2.19
N MET A 136 -0.87 15.82 1.73
CA MET A 136 0.34 15.58 0.94
C MET A 136 -0.05 15.26 -0.50
N LEU A 137 0.62 15.91 -1.45
CA LEU A 137 0.50 15.59 -2.86
C LEU A 137 1.29 14.32 -3.16
N GLY A 138 0.65 13.31 -3.73
CA GLY A 138 1.29 12.04 -4.10
C GLY A 138 1.84 12.03 -5.52
N SER A 139 1.06 12.49 -6.50
CA SER A 139 1.46 12.62 -7.90
C SER A 139 0.57 13.62 -8.62
N THR A 140 1.04 14.10 -9.76
CA THR A 140 0.28 14.97 -10.65
C THR A 140 0.67 14.64 -12.09
N GLN A 141 -0.32 14.36 -12.91
CA GLN A 141 -0.15 14.17 -14.35
C GLN A 141 -0.87 15.29 -15.07
N THR A 142 -0.25 15.82 -16.12
CA THR A 142 -0.81 16.93 -16.91
C THR A 142 -0.74 16.60 -18.38
N SER A 143 -1.89 16.60 -19.03
CA SER A 143 -2.02 16.51 -20.47
C SER A 143 -2.19 17.93 -21.02
N PHE A 144 -1.20 18.39 -21.78
CA PHE A 144 -1.24 19.66 -22.50
C PHE A 144 -1.93 19.43 -23.85
N LYS A 145 -2.99 20.19 -24.12
CA LYS A 145 -3.76 20.08 -25.35
C LYS A 145 -3.44 21.21 -26.32
N ARG A 146 -3.28 22.44 -25.80
CA ARG A 146 -3.11 23.68 -26.57
C ARG A 146 -2.25 24.67 -25.79
N GLU A 147 -1.54 25.51 -26.52
CA GLU A 147 -0.74 26.59 -25.95
C GLU A 147 -1.60 27.72 -25.37
N ILE A 148 -1.05 28.41 -24.38
CA ILE A 148 -1.63 29.64 -23.83
C ILE A 148 -0.63 30.77 -24.11
N PRO A 149 -0.91 31.66 -25.06
CA PRO A 149 -0.12 32.85 -25.30
C PRO A 149 0.17 33.68 -24.05
N THR A 150 1.36 34.28 -24.02
CA THR A 150 1.74 35.20 -22.95
C THR A 150 0.76 36.37 -22.87
N LEU A 151 0.49 36.85 -21.65
CA LEU A 151 -0.54 37.83 -21.31
C LEU A 151 -1.99 37.38 -21.52
N GLN A 152 -2.25 36.19 -22.10
CA GLN A 152 -3.60 35.70 -22.29
C GLN A 152 -4.26 35.36 -20.95
N PRO A 153 -5.50 35.83 -20.69
CA PRO A 153 -6.27 35.41 -19.54
C PRO A 153 -6.87 34.02 -19.75
N TYR A 154 -6.88 33.22 -18.68
CA TYR A 154 -7.49 31.89 -18.66
C TYR A 154 -8.10 31.62 -17.28
N GLU A 155 -8.93 30.59 -17.23
CA GLU A 155 -9.53 30.07 -16.02
C GLU A 155 -8.98 28.70 -15.68
N ILE A 156 -9.03 28.36 -14.40
CA ILE A 156 -8.57 27.08 -13.87
C ILE A 156 -9.71 26.53 -13.04
N TRP A 157 -10.26 25.41 -13.48
CA TRP A 157 -11.42 24.77 -12.89
C TRP A 157 -10.96 23.49 -12.19
N SER A 158 -10.91 23.51 -10.86
CA SER A 158 -10.48 22.37 -10.05
C SER A 158 -11.67 21.76 -9.31
N ARG A 159 -11.86 20.45 -9.40
CA ARG A 159 -12.89 19.73 -8.64
C ARG A 159 -12.38 18.40 -8.12
N ILE A 160 -13.05 17.86 -7.11
CA ILE A 160 -12.84 16.47 -6.72
C ILE A 160 -13.36 15.60 -7.87
N LEU A 161 -12.52 14.67 -8.31
CA LEU A 161 -12.86 13.66 -9.32
C LEU A 161 -13.47 12.44 -8.62
N THR A 162 -12.77 11.93 -7.59
CA THR A 162 -13.20 10.79 -6.77
C THR A 162 -12.31 10.67 -5.52
N TRP A 163 -12.59 9.69 -4.66
CA TRP A 163 -11.73 9.28 -3.57
C TRP A 163 -11.91 7.80 -3.21
N ASP A 164 -10.84 7.19 -2.70
CA ASP A 164 -10.82 5.86 -2.09
C ASP A 164 -10.51 5.97 -0.57
N GLN A 165 -10.09 4.87 0.07
CA GLN A 165 -9.75 4.84 1.50
C GLN A 165 -8.47 5.61 1.88
N LYS A 166 -7.57 5.84 0.92
CA LYS A 166 -6.26 6.47 1.10
C LYS A 166 -6.13 7.76 0.30
N TRP A 167 -6.56 7.76 -0.96
CA TRP A 167 -6.32 8.82 -1.94
C TRP A 167 -7.58 9.59 -2.29
N MET A 168 -7.42 10.90 -2.41
CA MET A 168 -8.39 11.77 -3.06
C MET A 168 -7.83 12.25 -4.39
N TYR A 169 -8.60 12.10 -5.46
CA TYR A 169 -8.22 12.48 -6.80
C TYR A 169 -8.95 13.77 -7.18
N THR A 170 -8.21 14.75 -7.69
CA THR A 170 -8.78 15.99 -8.22
C THR A 170 -8.47 16.11 -9.70
N VAL A 171 -9.42 16.62 -10.47
CA VAL A 171 -9.22 17.02 -11.86
C VAL A 171 -9.23 18.54 -11.96
N THR A 172 -8.26 19.07 -12.70
CA THR A 172 -8.10 20.50 -12.96
C THR A 172 -8.02 20.76 -14.45
N HIS A 173 -8.91 21.60 -14.97
CA HIS A 173 -8.88 22.04 -16.36
C HIS A 173 -8.43 23.49 -16.48
N PHE A 174 -7.48 23.75 -17.38
CA PHE A 174 -7.10 25.09 -17.81
C PHE A 174 -7.96 25.44 -19.01
N VAL A 175 -8.78 26.48 -18.89
CA VAL A 175 -9.87 26.77 -19.81
C VAL A 175 -9.74 28.17 -20.40
N GLN A 176 -10.06 28.31 -21.68
CA GLN A 176 -10.19 29.60 -22.33
C GLN A 176 -11.29 30.43 -21.67
N ARG A 177 -10.89 31.55 -21.07
CA ARG A 177 -11.78 32.44 -20.33
C ARG A 177 -12.94 32.90 -21.24
N GLY A 178 -14.17 32.71 -20.78
CA GLY A 178 -15.38 33.18 -21.45
C GLY A 178 -15.89 32.32 -22.62
N ARG A 179 -15.18 31.25 -23.01
CA ARG A 179 -15.59 30.35 -24.12
C ARG A 179 -16.61 29.29 -23.68
N ILE A 180 -16.44 28.76 -22.48
CA ILE A 180 -17.41 27.91 -21.80
C ILE A 180 -17.63 28.45 -20.39
N THR A 181 -18.79 28.19 -19.80
CA THR A 181 -19.14 28.62 -18.44
C THR A 181 -19.71 27.41 -17.72
N PRO A 182 -19.21 27.04 -16.53
CA PRO A 182 -19.75 25.90 -15.82
C PRO A 182 -21.13 26.28 -15.29
N THR A 183 -22.03 25.30 -15.29
CA THR A 183 -23.42 25.54 -14.85
C THR A 183 -23.51 25.87 -13.35
N ALA A 184 -22.45 25.58 -12.59
CA ALA A 184 -22.32 25.87 -11.17
C ALA A 184 -20.86 25.80 -10.71
N SER A 185 -20.50 26.61 -9.71
CA SER A 185 -19.23 26.55 -8.98
C SER A 185 -19.46 26.53 -7.48
N VAL A 186 -18.51 25.93 -6.76
CA VAL A 186 -18.47 25.87 -5.29
C VAL A 186 -18.50 27.27 -4.64
N ALA A 187 -18.01 28.29 -5.35
CA ALA A 187 -18.00 29.67 -4.87
C ALA A 187 -19.35 30.40 -5.03
N ASP A 188 -20.22 29.94 -5.94
CA ASP A 188 -21.51 30.59 -6.24
C ASP A 188 -22.51 30.47 -5.08
N VAL A 189 -22.26 29.53 -4.15
CA VAL A 189 -23.06 29.30 -2.94
C VAL A 189 -23.06 30.52 -1.98
N LYS A 190 -22.10 31.45 -2.12
CA LYS A 190 -22.00 32.67 -1.30
C LYS A 190 -22.74 33.88 -1.85
N ALA A 191 -22.93 33.95 -3.17
CA ALA A 191 -23.59 35.08 -3.78
C ALA A 191 -25.04 34.66 -4.03
N GLY A 192 -26.01 35.27 -3.34
CA GLY A 192 -27.43 35.18 -3.69
C GLY A 192 -27.69 35.82 -5.05
N SER A 193 -27.07 35.25 -6.09
CA SER A 193 -26.90 35.81 -7.41
C SER A 193 -28.09 35.38 -8.27
N LYS A 194 -28.66 36.39 -8.94
CA LYS A 194 -29.77 36.24 -9.88
C LYS A 194 -29.40 35.23 -10.97
N GLU A 195 -30.38 34.40 -11.34
CA GLU A 195 -30.28 33.41 -12.43
C GLU A 195 -29.51 33.96 -13.63
N SER A 196 -28.36 33.36 -13.93
CA SER A 196 -27.72 33.57 -15.22
C SER A 196 -28.54 32.81 -16.27
N LYS A 197 -29.04 33.51 -17.29
CA LYS A 197 -29.80 32.91 -18.40
C LYS A 197 -29.06 31.67 -18.91
N SER A 198 -29.75 30.52 -18.87
CA SER A 198 -29.37 29.28 -19.52
C SER A 198 -28.92 29.54 -20.96
N LYS A 199 -27.61 29.56 -21.19
CA LYS A 199 -27.04 29.43 -22.54
C LYS A 199 -27.07 27.95 -22.88
N THR A 200 -27.54 27.64 -24.08
CA THR A 200 -27.58 26.31 -24.69
C THR A 200 -26.31 25.52 -24.38
N SER A 201 -26.46 24.27 -23.92
CA SER A 201 -25.34 23.37 -23.64
C SER A 201 -24.40 23.32 -24.85
N PRO A 202 -23.13 23.73 -24.72
CA PRO A 202 -22.20 23.73 -25.85
C PRO A 202 -21.99 22.31 -26.37
N ALA A 203 -21.80 22.16 -27.68
CA ALA A 203 -21.50 20.86 -28.29
C ALA A 203 -20.21 20.27 -27.72
N SER A 204 -20.09 18.94 -27.65
CA SER A 204 -18.92 18.26 -27.04
C SER A 204 -17.58 18.70 -27.65
N LYS A 205 -17.55 18.96 -28.97
CA LYS A 205 -16.38 19.51 -29.67
C LYS A 205 -15.99 20.91 -29.20
N ASP A 206 -16.95 21.77 -28.86
CA ASP A 206 -16.68 23.13 -28.39
C ASP A 206 -16.05 23.11 -26.99
N ILE A 207 -16.50 22.19 -26.13
CA ILE A 207 -15.95 21.99 -24.79
C ILE A 207 -14.49 21.55 -24.86
N GLU A 208 -14.19 20.51 -25.64
CA GLU A 208 -12.82 20.03 -25.77
C GLU A 208 -11.90 21.09 -26.38
N SER A 209 -12.42 21.87 -27.34
CA SER A 209 -11.65 22.96 -27.95
C SER A 209 -11.34 24.12 -26.99
N SER A 210 -12.04 24.20 -25.88
CA SER A 210 -11.87 25.28 -24.90
C SER A 210 -10.85 24.94 -23.81
N ILE A 211 -10.35 23.71 -23.75
CA ILE A 211 -9.43 23.23 -22.72
C ILE A 211 -7.99 23.30 -23.25
N PHE A 212 -7.15 24.11 -22.59
CA PHE A 212 -5.71 24.22 -22.86
C PHE A 212 -4.93 23.04 -22.28
N ALA A 213 -5.26 22.63 -21.05
CA ALA A 213 -4.62 21.51 -20.39
C ALA A 213 -5.57 20.88 -19.37
N THR A 214 -5.39 19.59 -19.11
CA THR A 214 -6.07 18.86 -18.03
C THR A 214 -5.03 18.24 -17.13
N SER A 215 -5.19 18.39 -15.82
CA SER A 215 -4.34 17.73 -14.83
C SER A 215 -5.15 16.89 -13.86
N ILE A 216 -4.64 15.71 -13.53
CA ILE A 216 -5.17 14.85 -12.47
C ILE A 216 -4.12 14.79 -11.37
N SER A 217 -4.54 15.01 -10.12
CA SER A 217 -3.67 14.99 -8.94
C SER A 217 -4.20 14.04 -7.90
N LYS A 218 -3.32 13.29 -7.23
CA LYS A 218 -3.68 12.43 -6.08
C LYS A 218 -3.15 13.02 -4.77
N PHE A 219 -3.99 13.04 -3.75
CA PHE A 219 -3.69 13.59 -2.43
C PHE A 219 -3.93 12.56 -1.33
N VAL A 220 -3.10 12.56 -0.30
CA VAL A 220 -3.28 11.76 0.92
C VAL A 220 -3.36 12.67 2.15
N PHE A 221 -4.29 12.39 3.05
CA PHE A 221 -4.38 13.07 4.34
C PHE A 221 -3.57 12.29 5.38
N LYS A 222 -2.70 12.99 6.13
CA LYS A 222 -1.75 12.37 7.06
C LYS A 222 -1.76 13.07 8.42
N LYS A 223 -2.01 12.32 9.50
CA LYS A 223 -1.80 12.73 10.90
C LYS A 223 -0.51 12.06 11.40
N GLY A 224 0.61 12.77 11.28
CA GLY A 224 1.93 12.15 11.45
C GLY A 224 2.13 11.02 10.43
N ARG A 225 2.33 9.78 10.91
CA ARG A 225 2.47 8.59 10.03
C ARG A 225 1.12 7.97 9.64
N MET A 226 0.04 8.32 10.33
CA MET A 226 -1.28 7.73 10.12
C MET A 226 -1.95 8.33 8.88
N THR A 227 -2.43 7.48 7.98
CA THR A 227 -3.31 7.88 6.88
C THR A 227 -4.72 8.13 7.41
N VAL A 228 -5.35 9.22 6.98
CA VAL A 228 -6.75 9.53 7.25
C VAL A 228 -7.52 9.43 5.94
N SER A 229 -8.67 8.73 5.94
CA SER A 229 -9.45 8.58 4.71
C SER A 229 -10.08 9.91 4.27
N PRO A 230 -10.08 10.23 2.96
CA PRO A 230 -10.76 11.40 2.43
C PRO A 230 -12.25 11.44 2.81
N GLU A 231 -12.91 10.28 2.83
CA GLU A 231 -14.32 10.16 3.22
C GLU A 231 -14.57 10.69 4.64
N ARG A 232 -13.68 10.37 5.61
CA ARG A 232 -13.77 10.90 6.97
C ARG A 232 -13.65 12.43 6.99
N ILE A 233 -12.76 13.00 6.17
CA ILE A 233 -12.58 14.46 6.07
C ILE A 233 -13.80 15.13 5.44
N LEU A 234 -14.35 14.55 4.37
CA LEU A 234 -15.52 15.07 3.67
C LEU A 234 -16.78 14.99 4.54
N GLY A 235 -16.98 13.87 5.25
CA GLY A 235 -18.07 13.71 6.22
C GLY A 235 -17.94 14.66 7.41
N ALA A 236 -16.73 14.85 7.94
CA ALA A 236 -16.47 15.85 8.98
C ALA A 236 -16.65 17.30 8.50
N SER A 237 -16.60 17.53 7.18
CA SER A 237 -16.88 18.83 6.54
C SER A 237 -18.36 19.02 6.19
N GLU A 238 -19.24 18.08 6.57
CA GLU A 238 -20.70 18.12 6.31
C GLU A 238 -21.05 18.10 4.81
N LEU A 239 -20.15 17.55 3.99
CA LEU A 239 -20.35 17.34 2.55
C LEU A 239 -20.99 15.98 2.24
N LEU A 240 -20.92 15.05 3.19
CA LEU A 240 -21.62 13.76 3.17
C LEU A 240 -22.69 13.85 4.27
N SER A 241 -23.97 13.71 3.92
CA SER A 241 -25.07 13.90 4.88
C SER A 241 -24.98 12.91 6.05
N LYS A 242 -25.36 13.36 7.24
CA LYS A 242 -25.50 12.50 8.42
C LYS A 242 -26.94 12.00 8.49
N VAL A 243 -27.18 10.76 8.10
CA VAL A 243 -28.36 10.06 8.63
C VAL A 243 -28.14 9.94 10.14
N SER A 244 -29.02 10.56 10.92
CA SER A 244 -28.95 10.57 12.38
C SER A 244 -28.95 9.15 12.92
N SER A 245 -28.00 8.89 13.81
CA SER A 245 -27.90 7.72 14.65
C SER A 245 -29.18 7.47 15.47
N SER A 246 -29.95 6.47 15.06
CA SER A 246 -30.78 5.63 15.93
C SER A 246 -30.97 4.27 15.24
N ASP A 247 -30.38 3.23 15.83
CA ASP A 247 -30.49 1.79 15.57
C ASP A 247 -30.53 1.27 14.11
N SER A 248 -29.45 0.55 13.77
CA SER A 248 -29.20 -0.31 12.58
C SER A 248 -28.41 0.36 11.43
N PRO A 249 -27.30 -0.27 10.96
CA PRO A 249 -26.56 0.22 9.81
C PRO A 249 -27.33 -0.07 8.52
N ILE A 250 -27.91 0.96 7.91
CA ILE A 250 -28.46 0.84 6.56
C ILE A 250 -27.31 0.60 5.58
N ASN A 251 -27.27 -0.61 5.02
CA ASN A 251 -26.26 -1.06 4.08
C ASN A 251 -26.56 -0.50 2.67
N LEU A 252 -25.99 0.67 2.36
CA LEU A 252 -26.16 1.39 1.08
C LEU A 252 -25.73 0.60 -0.17
N SER A 253 -25.04 -0.53 -0.01
CA SER A 253 -24.67 -1.44 -1.11
C SER A 253 -25.85 -2.23 -1.71
N GLN A 254 -26.98 -2.33 -1.00
CA GLN A 254 -28.17 -3.04 -1.50
C GLN A 254 -29.01 -2.20 -2.50
N ILE A 255 -28.98 -0.88 -2.41
CA ILE A 255 -29.78 0.00 -3.30
C ILE A 255 -29.25 -0.05 -4.75
N SER A 256 -27.95 -0.28 -4.93
CA SER A 256 -27.33 -0.39 -6.26
C SER A 256 -27.67 -1.68 -7.00
N LYS A 257 -28.09 -2.76 -6.32
CA LYS A 257 -28.41 -4.04 -6.99
C LYS A 257 -29.81 -4.03 -7.62
N ASN A 258 -30.73 -3.22 -7.10
CA ASN A 258 -32.12 -3.20 -7.60
C ASN A 258 -32.34 -2.28 -8.80
N ASN A 259 -31.40 -1.39 -9.15
CA ASN A 259 -31.56 -0.46 -10.28
C ASN A 259 -31.04 -1.00 -11.63
N MET A 260 -30.62 -2.27 -11.70
CA MET A 260 -30.20 -2.91 -12.97
C MET A 260 -31.27 -3.79 -13.61
N ASN A 261 -32.35 -4.14 -12.89
CA ASN A 261 -33.47 -4.89 -13.46
C ASN A 261 -34.70 -4.00 -13.46
N GLY A 262 -35.08 -3.50 -14.64
CA GLY A 262 -36.32 -2.76 -14.84
C GLY A 262 -37.52 -3.68 -14.64
N ASP A 263 -37.94 -3.84 -13.39
CA ASP A 263 -39.33 -3.93 -12.95
C ASP A 263 -39.34 -4.16 -11.44
N VAL A 264 -40.13 -3.37 -10.72
CA VAL A 264 -41.10 -3.78 -9.69
C VAL A 264 -41.53 -2.54 -8.89
N SER A 265 -42.85 -2.39 -8.91
CA SER A 265 -43.77 -1.52 -8.18
C SER A 265 -43.38 -1.04 -6.77
N ASN A 266 -43.74 0.23 -6.54
CA ASN A 266 -44.18 0.84 -5.28
C ASN A 266 -44.65 -0.15 -4.19
N SER A 267 -43.96 -0.22 -3.05
CA SER A 267 -44.61 -0.54 -1.75
C SER A 267 -43.77 -0.26 -0.48
N LEU A 268 -42.71 0.55 -0.54
CA LEU A 268 -41.97 0.98 0.69
C LEU A 268 -41.74 2.51 0.79
N ALA A 269 -42.33 3.29 -0.11
CA ALA A 269 -42.14 4.75 -0.17
C ALA A 269 -43.13 5.57 0.70
N ASP A 270 -44.13 4.93 1.32
CA ASP A 270 -45.23 5.66 1.97
C ASP A 270 -45.07 5.89 3.49
N GLN A 271 -43.90 5.59 4.08
CA GLN A 271 -43.68 5.75 5.54
C GLN A 271 -42.34 6.40 5.94
N VAL A 272 -41.73 7.22 5.08
CA VAL A 272 -40.51 7.98 5.43
C VAL A 272 -40.76 9.48 5.28
N PRO A 273 -40.42 10.34 6.28
CA PRO A 273 -40.56 11.79 6.15
C PRO A 273 -39.82 12.31 4.91
N SER A 274 -40.41 13.23 4.15
CA SER A 274 -39.87 13.67 2.84
C SER A 274 -38.43 14.21 2.88
N ALA A 275 -37.97 14.67 4.04
CA ALA A 275 -36.59 15.12 4.27
C ALA A 275 -35.56 13.97 4.22
N ALA A 276 -35.86 12.81 4.82
CA ALA A 276 -34.93 11.68 4.84
C ALA A 276 -34.80 10.99 3.47
N GLN A 277 -35.85 11.03 2.66
CA GLN A 277 -35.82 10.48 1.30
C GLN A 277 -34.96 11.31 0.35
N HIS A 278 -34.93 12.63 0.55
CA HIS A 278 -34.03 13.53 -0.17
C HIS A 278 -32.56 13.28 0.18
N ASP A 279 -32.23 13.06 1.45
CA ASP A 279 -30.87 12.78 1.91
C ASP A 279 -30.34 11.44 1.38
N ILE A 280 -31.19 10.40 1.31
CA ILE A 280 -30.84 9.09 0.72
C ILE A 280 -30.57 9.21 -0.78
N GLN A 281 -31.42 9.94 -1.52
CA GLN A 281 -31.20 10.17 -2.96
C GLN A 281 -29.89 10.91 -3.20
N MET A 282 -29.59 11.94 -2.40
CA MET A 282 -28.36 12.71 -2.49
C MET A 282 -27.10 11.86 -2.23
N LEU A 283 -27.12 10.97 -1.23
CA LEU A 283 -26.02 10.03 -1.00
C LEU A 283 -25.83 9.07 -2.17
N THR A 284 -26.93 8.60 -2.76
CA THR A 284 -26.92 7.73 -3.94
C THR A 284 -26.27 8.44 -5.14
N ASP A 285 -26.63 9.71 -5.37
CA ASP A 285 -26.05 10.53 -6.44
C ASP A 285 -24.55 10.79 -6.21
N ILE A 286 -24.16 11.04 -4.95
CA ILE A 286 -22.74 11.21 -4.58
C ILE A 286 -21.93 9.96 -4.86
N GLU A 287 -22.44 8.79 -4.45
CA GLU A 287 -21.75 7.52 -4.65
C GLU A 287 -21.67 7.14 -6.13
N ALA A 288 -22.72 7.40 -6.90
CA ALA A 288 -22.71 7.19 -8.36
C ALA A 288 -21.64 8.03 -9.07
N GLU A 289 -21.50 9.31 -8.71
CA GLU A 289 -20.45 10.17 -9.26
C GLU A 289 -19.06 9.77 -8.77
N ARG A 290 -18.90 9.38 -7.50
CA ARG A 290 -17.63 8.85 -6.96
C ARG A 290 -17.18 7.60 -7.74
N ALA A 291 -18.09 6.67 -7.98
CA ALA A 291 -17.82 5.42 -8.70
C ALA A 291 -17.42 5.67 -10.17
N LYS A 292 -18.03 6.66 -10.84
CA LYS A 292 -17.60 7.06 -12.19
C LYS A 292 -16.15 7.56 -12.20
N GLY A 293 -15.77 8.35 -11.21
CA GLY A 293 -14.40 8.86 -11.10
C GLY A 293 -13.38 7.79 -10.69
N LEU A 294 -13.77 6.75 -9.93
CA LEU A 294 -12.88 5.64 -9.56
C LEU A 294 -12.29 4.93 -10.78
N ARG A 295 -13.08 4.76 -11.86
CA ARG A 295 -12.57 4.21 -13.13
C ARG A 295 -11.37 4.99 -13.67
N TYR A 296 -11.34 6.31 -13.52
CA TYR A 296 -10.21 7.13 -13.94
C TYR A 296 -9.01 7.00 -12.99
N ALA A 297 -9.26 6.81 -11.70
CA ALA A 297 -8.20 6.54 -10.73
C ALA A 297 -7.50 5.19 -11.04
N ASP A 298 -8.25 4.17 -11.42
CA ASP A 298 -7.71 2.85 -11.77
C ASP A 298 -6.75 2.93 -12.98
N PHE A 299 -7.13 3.65 -14.04
CA PHE A 299 -6.23 3.90 -15.18
C PHE A 299 -4.98 4.68 -14.79
N LEU A 300 -5.10 5.64 -13.87
CA LEU A 300 -3.96 6.42 -13.38
C LEU A 300 -2.97 5.53 -12.62
N THR A 301 -3.48 4.65 -11.76
CA THR A 301 -2.68 3.65 -11.04
C THR A 301 -1.97 2.71 -12.02
N GLY A 302 -2.67 2.19 -13.02
CA GLY A 302 -2.03 1.36 -14.05
C GLY A 302 -0.92 2.08 -14.84
N LEU A 303 -1.09 3.37 -15.13
CA LEU A 303 -0.02 4.17 -15.75
C LEU A 303 1.19 4.38 -14.82
N GLU A 304 0.96 4.56 -13.52
CA GLU A 304 2.05 4.67 -12.54
C GLU A 304 2.81 3.34 -12.38
N GLU A 305 2.11 2.20 -12.46
CA GLU A 305 2.74 0.88 -12.50
C GLU A 305 3.62 0.70 -13.73
N LEU A 306 3.13 1.09 -14.92
CA LEU A 306 3.91 1.08 -16.15
C LEU A 306 5.13 2.02 -16.07
N GLN A 307 4.98 3.20 -15.47
CA GLN A 307 6.12 4.10 -15.22
C GLN A 307 7.15 3.48 -14.26
N GLY A 308 6.70 2.73 -13.26
CA GLY A 308 7.60 1.95 -12.39
C GLY A 308 8.38 0.88 -13.15
N GLN A 309 7.80 0.31 -14.20
CA GLN A 309 8.50 -0.67 -15.06
C GLN A 309 9.59 -0.02 -15.94
N LEU A 310 9.38 1.22 -16.41
CA LEU A 310 10.40 1.99 -17.15
C LEU A 310 11.65 2.34 -16.31
N LEU A 311 11.59 2.14 -15.00
CA LEU A 311 12.68 2.47 -14.07
C LEU A 311 13.38 1.22 -13.52
N LYS A 312 13.11 0.03 -14.09
CA LYS A 312 13.75 -1.23 -13.69
C LYS A 312 15.18 -1.33 -14.25
N ASP A 313 16.04 -2.00 -13.49
CA ASP A 313 17.50 -1.91 -13.56
C ASP A 313 18.20 -2.49 -14.81
N ASP A 314 17.49 -3.07 -15.77
CA ASP A 314 18.10 -3.65 -16.98
C ASP A 314 18.38 -2.61 -18.11
N GLU A 315 18.09 -1.33 -17.89
CA GLU A 315 18.26 -0.25 -18.88
C GLU A 315 19.56 0.58 -18.73
N VAL A 316 20.56 0.08 -17.99
CA VAL A 316 21.89 0.72 -17.92
C VAL A 316 22.94 -0.17 -18.59
N SER A 317 23.14 0.04 -19.89
CA SER A 317 24.35 -0.44 -20.56
C SER A 317 25.36 0.73 -20.64
N HIS A 318 26.59 0.51 -20.16
CA HIS A 318 27.71 1.46 -20.29
C HIS A 318 27.50 2.85 -19.64
N GLY A 319 26.69 2.95 -18.59
CA GLY A 319 26.49 4.19 -17.85
C GLY A 319 25.56 5.20 -18.52
N VAL A 320 24.82 4.80 -19.56
CA VAL A 320 23.75 5.58 -20.17
C VAL A 320 22.41 4.92 -19.81
N VAL A 321 21.48 5.71 -19.24
CA VAL A 321 20.08 5.29 -19.07
C VAL A 321 19.48 5.17 -20.47
N SER A 322 19.45 3.96 -20.99
CA SER A 322 18.81 3.63 -22.25
C SER A 322 17.32 3.54 -22.00
N LEU A 323 16.58 4.66 -22.07
CA LEU A 323 15.12 4.60 -22.22
C LEU A 323 14.83 3.69 -23.42
N GLY A 324 14.37 2.48 -23.17
CA GLY A 324 14.51 1.32 -24.06
C GLY A 324 14.31 1.60 -25.54
N THR A 325 15.04 0.86 -26.39
CA THR A 325 14.77 0.85 -27.83
C THR A 325 13.29 0.53 -28.08
N PHE A 326 12.60 1.42 -28.79
CA PHE A 326 11.18 1.38 -29.18
C PHE A 326 10.72 0.11 -29.95
N ASN A 327 11.56 -0.91 -30.06
CA ASN A 327 11.28 -2.14 -30.79
C ASN A 327 10.28 -3.07 -30.06
N GLU A 328 10.06 -2.91 -28.75
CA GLU A 328 9.02 -3.67 -28.02
C GLU A 328 7.66 -2.95 -27.94
N LEU A 329 7.64 -1.63 -28.03
CA LEU A 329 6.38 -0.86 -28.02
C LEU A 329 5.53 -1.12 -29.26
N GLY A 330 6.15 -1.42 -30.41
CA GLY A 330 5.43 -1.78 -31.64
C GLY A 330 4.64 -3.09 -31.54
N ARG A 331 5.13 -4.07 -30.75
CA ARG A 331 4.42 -5.34 -30.53
C ARG A 331 3.27 -5.18 -29.53
N LEU A 332 3.42 -4.32 -28.53
CA LEU A 332 2.39 -4.03 -27.53
C LEU A 332 1.28 -3.11 -28.06
N VAL A 333 1.59 -2.13 -28.92
CA VAL A 333 0.55 -1.32 -29.58
C VAL A 333 -0.28 -2.17 -30.55
N SER A 334 0.34 -3.13 -31.25
CA SER A 334 -0.40 -4.12 -32.05
C SER A 334 -1.29 -5.04 -31.19
N ALA A 335 -0.86 -5.38 -29.97
CA ALA A 335 -1.66 -6.14 -29.01
C ALA A 335 -2.81 -5.30 -28.41
N ALA A 336 -2.59 -4.00 -28.21
CA ALA A 336 -3.58 -3.04 -27.72
C ALA A 336 -4.64 -2.68 -28.78
N THR A 337 -4.29 -2.62 -30.08
CA THR A 337 -5.27 -2.43 -31.16
C THR A 337 -6.05 -3.71 -31.48
N ASN A 338 -5.46 -4.91 -31.27
CA ASN A 338 -6.19 -6.18 -31.44
C ASN A 338 -7.13 -6.50 -30.26
N THR A 339 -6.91 -5.93 -29.07
CA THR A 339 -7.85 -6.03 -27.94
C THR A 339 -9.12 -5.18 -28.13
N VAL A 340 -9.12 -4.21 -29.04
CA VAL A 340 -10.30 -3.39 -29.35
C VAL A 340 -11.25 -4.06 -30.37
N ARG A 341 -10.80 -5.08 -31.11
CA ARG A 341 -11.67 -5.87 -32.01
C ARG A 341 -12.22 -7.17 -31.42
N ALA A 342 -11.76 -7.59 -30.25
CA ALA A 342 -12.25 -8.82 -29.59
C ALA A 342 -13.22 -8.57 -28.40
N CYS A 343 -13.59 -7.32 -28.13
CA CYS A 343 -14.62 -6.98 -27.14
C CYS A 343 -15.98 -6.73 -27.81
N SER A 344 -16.52 -7.73 -28.51
CA SER A 344 -17.97 -7.91 -28.50
C SER A 344 -18.31 -8.72 -27.25
N ILE A 345 -18.62 -8.03 -26.15
CA ILE A 345 -19.24 -8.66 -25.00
C ILE A 345 -20.64 -9.08 -25.45
N ALA A 346 -20.76 -10.31 -25.94
CA ALA A 346 -22.03 -11.00 -25.92
C ALA A 346 -22.43 -11.16 -24.45
N PRO A 347 -23.69 -10.90 -24.07
CA PRO A 347 -24.16 -11.16 -22.71
C PRO A 347 -24.02 -12.66 -22.46
N ARG A 348 -23.01 -13.07 -21.68
CA ARG A 348 -22.81 -14.49 -21.38
C ARG A 348 -23.73 -14.87 -20.23
N HIS A 349 -24.61 -15.81 -20.57
CA HIS A 349 -25.44 -16.58 -19.65
C HIS A 349 -24.68 -16.94 -18.37
N ILE A 350 -25.23 -16.51 -17.25
CA ILE A 350 -24.92 -17.08 -15.94
C ILE A 350 -25.39 -18.54 -16.00
N SER A 351 -24.44 -19.49 -16.08
CA SER A 351 -24.74 -20.89 -15.82
C SER A 351 -25.13 -20.99 -14.35
N THR A 352 -26.41 -21.30 -14.12
CA THR A 352 -26.95 -21.61 -12.80
C THR A 352 -26.31 -22.89 -12.25
N THR A 353 -26.02 -22.84 -10.94
CA THR A 353 -26.00 -23.97 -9.97
C THR A 353 -24.92 -25.05 -10.10
N SER A 354 -23.66 -24.72 -9.79
CA SER A 354 -22.76 -25.69 -9.14
C SER A 354 -22.75 -25.45 -7.63
N ARG A 355 -22.85 -26.51 -6.82
CA ARG A 355 -22.75 -26.41 -5.35
C ARG A 355 -21.42 -25.73 -4.98
N PRO A 356 -21.39 -24.81 -3.99
CA PRO A 356 -20.14 -24.24 -3.51
C PRO A 356 -19.19 -25.34 -3.05
N SER A 357 -17.90 -25.21 -3.34
CA SER A 357 -16.86 -26.13 -2.91
C SER A 357 -15.65 -25.37 -2.38
N MET A 358 -14.89 -26.02 -1.51
CA MET A 358 -13.73 -25.45 -0.84
C MET A 358 -12.47 -26.27 -1.14
N VAL A 359 -11.34 -25.58 -1.28
CA VAL A 359 -10.02 -26.20 -1.24
C VAL A 359 -9.16 -25.59 -0.14
N VAL A 360 -8.40 -26.43 0.56
CA VAL A 360 -7.32 -26.02 1.45
C VAL A 360 -6.00 -26.30 0.76
N LEU A 361 -5.16 -25.27 0.63
CA LEU A 361 -3.84 -25.34 0.02
C LEU A 361 -2.75 -25.56 1.07
N ASP A 362 -1.69 -26.24 0.67
CA ASP A 362 -0.42 -26.32 1.39
C ASP A 362 -0.53 -26.92 2.82
N ASP A 363 -1.45 -27.87 3.03
CA ASP A 363 -1.63 -28.54 4.34
C ASP A 363 -0.72 -29.77 4.47
N TYR A 364 0.60 -29.54 4.50
CA TYR A 364 1.61 -30.60 4.59
C TYR A 364 1.50 -31.46 5.86
N LEU A 365 0.92 -30.91 6.94
CA LEU A 365 0.78 -31.59 8.23
C LEU A 365 -0.59 -32.25 8.40
N ASN A 366 -1.46 -32.16 7.39
CA ASN A 366 -2.80 -32.73 7.42
C ASN A 366 -3.60 -32.31 8.68
N ILE A 367 -3.58 -31.01 9.01
CA ILE A 367 -4.27 -30.44 10.17
C ILE A 367 -5.77 -30.26 9.88
N THR A 368 -6.11 -30.05 8.61
CA THR A 368 -7.47 -29.73 8.16
C THR A 368 -8.56 -30.68 8.65
N PRO A 369 -8.40 -32.03 8.59
CA PRO A 369 -9.46 -32.96 9.00
C PRO A 369 -9.90 -32.79 10.46
N GLY A 370 -9.00 -32.38 11.36
CA GLY A 370 -9.31 -32.15 12.77
C GLY A 370 -10.12 -30.88 13.06
N HIS A 371 -10.37 -30.04 12.05
CA HIS A 371 -11.10 -28.77 12.20
C HIS A 371 -12.28 -28.64 11.23
N LEU A 372 -12.05 -28.85 9.93
CA LEU A 372 -13.10 -28.74 8.91
C LEU A 372 -13.93 -30.02 8.76
N GLY A 373 -13.55 -31.13 9.41
CA GLY A 373 -14.29 -32.40 9.36
C GLY A 373 -15.71 -32.33 9.95
N GLU A 374 -16.00 -31.32 10.79
CA GLU A 374 -17.33 -31.09 11.35
C GLU A 374 -18.30 -30.43 10.37
N ILE A 375 -17.80 -29.82 9.29
CA ILE A 375 -18.66 -29.22 8.27
C ILE A 375 -19.19 -30.34 7.36
N PRO A 376 -20.50 -30.59 7.31
CA PRO A 376 -21.05 -31.66 6.49
C PRO A 376 -20.72 -31.43 5.00
N ALA A 377 -20.25 -32.47 4.32
CA ALA A 377 -19.91 -32.41 2.89
C ALA A 377 -21.10 -31.98 2.02
N GLU A 378 -22.33 -32.19 2.49
CA GLU A 378 -23.57 -31.72 1.86
C GLU A 378 -23.67 -30.19 1.82
N LYS A 379 -23.10 -29.49 2.81
CA LYS A 379 -23.08 -28.02 2.90
C LYS A 379 -21.92 -27.42 2.11
N LEU A 380 -20.72 -27.99 2.23
CA LEU A 380 -19.52 -27.52 1.56
C LEU A 380 -18.51 -28.67 1.41
N PRO A 381 -18.38 -29.29 0.21
CA PRO A 381 -17.32 -30.26 -0.06
C PRO A 381 -15.94 -29.62 0.08
N VAL A 382 -15.08 -30.19 0.92
CA VAL A 382 -13.71 -29.72 1.15
C VAL A 382 -12.71 -30.67 0.48
N THR A 383 -11.84 -30.12 -0.36
CA THR A 383 -10.65 -30.81 -0.88
C THR A 383 -9.41 -30.28 -0.19
N VAL A 384 -8.42 -31.13 0.10
CA VAL A 384 -7.15 -30.72 0.71
C VAL A 384 -6.03 -31.07 -0.25
N PHE A 385 -5.19 -30.09 -0.58
CA PHE A 385 -3.94 -30.30 -1.30
C PHE A 385 -2.80 -30.43 -0.30
N GLN A 386 -2.16 -31.60 -0.31
CA GLN A 386 -0.98 -31.90 0.49
C GLN A 386 0.32 -31.60 -0.28
N ASP A 387 0.22 -31.40 -1.59
CA ASP A 387 1.29 -30.98 -2.47
C ASP A 387 1.25 -29.47 -2.70
N ALA A 388 2.43 -28.91 -2.96
CA ALA A 388 2.58 -27.48 -3.20
C ALA A 388 2.24 -27.11 -4.63
N LEU A 389 1.55 -25.99 -4.79
CA LEU A 389 1.45 -25.36 -6.11
C LEU A 389 2.76 -24.62 -6.40
N PRO A 390 3.29 -24.69 -7.64
CA PRO A 390 4.37 -23.80 -8.03
C PRO A 390 3.95 -22.35 -7.79
N SER A 391 4.89 -21.50 -7.35
CA SER A 391 4.58 -20.09 -7.12
C SER A 391 4.16 -19.42 -8.43
N TYR A 392 2.89 -19.06 -8.55
CA TYR A 392 2.33 -18.49 -9.78
C TYR A 392 3.03 -17.17 -10.18
N ALA A 393 3.50 -16.40 -9.19
CA ALA A 393 4.20 -15.13 -9.40
C ALA A 393 5.71 -15.28 -9.70
N HIS A 394 6.27 -16.49 -9.62
CA HIS A 394 7.71 -16.69 -9.80
C HIS A 394 8.11 -16.57 -11.28
N PRO A 395 9.23 -15.88 -11.61
CA PRO A 395 9.66 -15.66 -13.00
C PRO A 395 9.91 -16.95 -13.81
N GLN A 396 10.35 -18.02 -13.13
CA GLN A 396 10.64 -19.30 -13.77
C GLN A 396 9.40 -20.19 -13.95
N THR A 397 8.23 -19.79 -13.43
CA THR A 397 7.00 -20.58 -13.58
C THR A 397 6.51 -20.46 -15.02
N SER A 398 6.56 -21.58 -15.75
CA SER A 398 6.21 -21.62 -17.17
C SER A 398 4.72 -21.33 -17.38
N ARG A 399 4.35 -20.98 -18.62
CA ARG A 399 2.95 -20.75 -18.98
C ARG A 399 2.08 -21.97 -18.70
N ASP A 400 2.55 -23.17 -19.06
CA ASP A 400 1.81 -24.41 -18.86
C ASP A 400 1.59 -24.70 -17.37
N GLN A 401 2.59 -24.38 -16.52
CA GLN A 401 2.44 -24.48 -15.06
C GLN A 401 1.40 -23.49 -14.53
N LYS A 402 1.39 -22.24 -15.03
CA LYS A 402 0.37 -21.24 -14.65
C LYS A 402 -1.04 -21.69 -15.05
N GLU A 403 -1.20 -22.21 -16.25
CA GLU A 403 -2.48 -22.75 -16.73
C GLU A 403 -2.92 -23.97 -15.89
N ALA A 404 -2.00 -24.86 -15.51
CA ALA A 404 -2.30 -25.99 -14.62
C ALA A 404 -2.75 -25.54 -13.22
N ILE A 405 -2.14 -24.49 -12.65
CA ILE A 405 -2.57 -23.89 -11.37
C ILE A 405 -3.99 -23.35 -11.49
N VAL A 406 -4.28 -22.62 -12.56
CA VAL A 406 -5.60 -22.06 -12.83
C VAL A 406 -6.63 -23.18 -12.92
N GLU A 407 -6.43 -24.18 -13.77
CA GLU A 407 -7.40 -25.28 -13.95
C GLU A 407 -7.64 -26.06 -12.65
N ARG A 408 -6.61 -26.18 -11.81
CA ARG A 408 -6.74 -26.86 -10.52
C ARG A 408 -7.51 -26.04 -9.47
N LEU A 409 -7.42 -24.71 -9.49
CA LEU A 409 -8.10 -23.83 -8.52
C LEU A 409 -9.48 -23.36 -8.99
N LYS A 410 -9.69 -23.28 -10.30
CA LYS A 410 -10.91 -22.78 -10.96
C LYS A 410 -12.21 -23.44 -10.52
N PRO A 411 -12.29 -24.73 -10.14
CA PRO A 411 -13.54 -25.33 -9.67
C PRO A 411 -14.05 -24.78 -8.32
N TYR A 412 -13.19 -24.17 -7.51
CA TYR A 412 -13.50 -23.87 -6.11
C TYR A 412 -14.11 -22.50 -5.89
N THR A 413 -15.09 -22.45 -4.97
CA THR A 413 -15.77 -21.22 -4.53
C THR A 413 -15.07 -20.59 -3.33
N VAL A 414 -14.48 -21.42 -2.48
CA VAL A 414 -13.72 -21.02 -1.30
C VAL A 414 -12.30 -21.57 -1.41
N ILE A 415 -11.29 -20.73 -1.19
CA ILE A 415 -9.90 -21.17 -1.08
C ILE A 415 -9.41 -20.78 0.31
N SER A 416 -8.82 -21.74 1.02
CA SER A 416 -8.05 -21.49 2.24
C SER A 416 -6.58 -21.75 1.99
N THR A 417 -5.72 -20.82 2.41
CA THR A 417 -4.28 -20.94 2.22
C THR A 417 -3.53 -20.64 3.52
N MET A 418 -2.36 -21.27 3.65
CA MET A 418 -1.48 -21.11 4.79
C MET A 418 -0.55 -19.92 4.56
N ARG A 419 -0.74 -18.84 5.35
CA ARG A 419 0.08 -17.62 5.25
C ARG A 419 0.17 -17.14 3.79
N GLU A 420 1.38 -16.96 3.30
CA GLU A 420 1.71 -16.48 1.95
C GLU A 420 2.32 -17.60 1.09
N ARG A 421 2.14 -18.89 1.47
CA ARG A 421 2.75 -20.03 0.75
C ARG A 421 2.34 -20.05 -0.72
N THR A 422 1.06 -19.77 -0.99
CA THR A 422 0.54 -19.59 -2.34
C THR A 422 0.24 -18.09 -2.58
N PRO A 423 0.89 -17.43 -3.57
CA PRO A 423 0.59 -16.04 -3.93
C PRO A 423 -0.73 -15.95 -4.73
N PHE A 424 -1.45 -14.83 -4.58
CA PHE A 424 -2.70 -14.55 -5.30
C PHE A 424 -2.63 -13.20 -6.04
N PRO A 425 -1.82 -13.11 -7.11
CA PRO A 425 -1.77 -11.90 -7.93
C PRO A 425 -3.05 -11.71 -8.74
N GLY A 426 -3.30 -10.48 -9.21
CA GLY A 426 -4.54 -10.13 -9.89
C GLY A 426 -4.81 -10.93 -11.17
N ASP A 427 -3.77 -11.35 -11.89
CA ASP A 427 -3.91 -12.16 -13.10
C ASP A 427 -4.35 -13.60 -12.80
N LEU A 428 -3.92 -14.19 -11.67
CA LEU A 428 -4.47 -15.45 -11.17
C LEU A 428 -5.94 -15.27 -10.74
N LEU A 429 -6.23 -14.26 -9.92
CA LEU A 429 -7.59 -14.03 -9.40
C LEU A 429 -8.63 -13.84 -10.52
N ARG A 430 -8.27 -13.13 -11.60
CA ARG A 430 -9.14 -12.92 -12.77
C ARG A 430 -9.46 -14.22 -13.52
N GLN A 431 -8.65 -15.25 -13.37
CA GLN A 431 -8.84 -16.56 -14.00
C GLN A 431 -9.60 -17.54 -13.10
N LEU A 432 -10.02 -17.13 -11.90
CA LEU A 432 -10.79 -17.94 -10.95
C LEU A 432 -12.23 -17.41 -10.81
N PRO A 433 -13.09 -17.56 -11.85
CA PRO A 433 -14.42 -16.95 -11.88
C PRO A 433 -15.39 -17.44 -10.79
N ASN A 434 -15.14 -18.64 -10.25
CA ASN A 434 -15.95 -19.26 -9.22
C ASN A 434 -15.58 -18.79 -7.81
N LEU A 435 -14.37 -18.23 -7.62
CA LEU A 435 -13.89 -17.82 -6.30
C LEU A 435 -14.75 -16.69 -5.73
N LYS A 436 -15.19 -16.85 -4.47
CA LYS A 436 -15.96 -15.86 -3.70
C LYS A 436 -15.37 -15.56 -2.34
N LEU A 437 -14.63 -16.50 -1.76
CA LEU A 437 -14.00 -16.35 -0.46
C LEU A 437 -12.56 -16.88 -0.49
N LEU A 438 -11.61 -16.02 -0.10
CA LEU A 438 -10.20 -16.36 0.09
C LEU A 438 -9.85 -16.18 1.57
N LEU A 439 -9.58 -17.30 2.24
CA LEU A 439 -9.18 -17.36 3.65
C LEU A 439 -7.67 -17.52 3.73
N ALA A 440 -7.00 -16.70 4.52
CA ALA A 440 -5.56 -16.78 4.68
C ALA A 440 -5.16 -16.71 6.14
N THR A 441 -4.32 -17.65 6.58
CA THR A 441 -3.86 -17.66 7.97
C THR A 441 -2.83 -16.56 8.22
N GLY A 442 -2.81 -15.99 9.42
CA GLY A 442 -1.87 -14.96 9.81
C GLY A 442 -2.29 -13.50 9.58
N THR A 443 -1.31 -12.63 9.37
CA THR A 443 -1.50 -11.16 9.38
C THR A 443 -0.74 -10.39 8.30
N GLN A 444 0.06 -11.06 7.47
CA GLN A 444 0.82 -10.44 6.37
C GLN A 444 0.50 -11.20 5.09
N PHE A 445 0.15 -10.45 4.04
CA PHE A 445 -0.37 -10.94 2.76
C PHE A 445 0.13 -10.06 1.59
N GLU A 446 1.44 -9.81 1.53
CA GLU A 446 2.08 -8.93 0.54
C GLU A 446 1.99 -9.48 -0.88
N THR A 447 1.84 -10.80 -1.03
CA THR A 447 1.71 -11.49 -2.32
C THR A 447 0.27 -11.58 -2.84
N PHE A 448 -0.69 -10.93 -2.16
CA PHE A 448 -2.10 -10.96 -2.51
C PHE A 448 -2.50 -9.63 -3.14
N ASP A 449 -3.12 -9.69 -4.31
CA ASP A 449 -3.71 -8.52 -4.94
C ASP A 449 -5.11 -8.24 -4.38
N LEU A 450 -5.15 -7.59 -3.22
CA LEU A 450 -6.38 -7.20 -2.54
C LEU A 450 -7.23 -6.21 -3.36
N ALA A 451 -6.63 -5.46 -4.29
CA ALA A 451 -7.36 -4.56 -5.17
C ALA A 451 -8.13 -5.35 -6.23
N ALA A 452 -7.47 -6.31 -6.90
CA ALA A 452 -8.12 -7.22 -7.83
C ALA A 452 -9.19 -8.08 -7.14
N ALA A 453 -8.92 -8.58 -5.93
CA ALA A 453 -9.94 -9.30 -5.14
C ALA A 453 -11.20 -8.45 -4.93
N ARG A 454 -11.04 -7.15 -4.60
CA ARG A 454 -12.16 -6.22 -4.41
C ARG A 454 -12.95 -5.99 -5.70
N GLU A 455 -12.24 -5.75 -6.79
CA GLU A 455 -12.82 -5.56 -8.13
C GLU A 455 -13.66 -6.77 -8.55
N LEU A 456 -13.16 -7.97 -8.27
CA LEU A 456 -13.81 -9.24 -8.60
C LEU A 456 -14.91 -9.66 -7.61
N GLY A 457 -15.11 -8.90 -6.52
CA GLY A 457 -16.06 -9.22 -5.47
C GLY A 457 -15.68 -10.46 -4.65
N ILE A 458 -14.39 -10.78 -4.56
CA ILE A 458 -13.84 -11.87 -3.75
C ILE A 458 -13.63 -11.32 -2.34
N THR A 459 -14.32 -11.92 -1.36
CA THR A 459 -14.09 -11.59 0.06
C THR A 459 -12.77 -12.20 0.49
N VAL A 460 -11.90 -11.40 1.11
CA VAL A 460 -10.62 -11.89 1.67
C VAL A 460 -10.67 -11.73 3.18
N ALA A 461 -10.35 -12.78 3.94
CA ALA A 461 -10.33 -12.74 5.39
C ALA A 461 -9.09 -13.40 5.98
N ALA A 462 -8.56 -12.76 7.02
CA ALA A 462 -7.38 -13.23 7.74
C ALA A 462 -7.76 -14.07 8.95
N ALA A 463 -6.93 -15.04 9.33
CA ALA A 463 -6.96 -15.65 10.66
C ALA A 463 -5.77 -15.14 11.48
N PRO A 464 -5.89 -14.03 12.25
CA PRO A 464 -4.78 -13.44 12.99
C PRO A 464 -4.28 -14.30 14.17
N GLY A 465 -5.00 -15.35 14.54
CA GLY A 465 -4.67 -16.22 15.67
C GLY A 465 -5.11 -15.64 17.00
N LYS A 466 -6.24 -14.95 17.06
CA LYS A 466 -6.95 -14.51 18.28
C LYS A 466 -7.86 -15.61 18.86
N GLY A 467 -8.20 -16.62 18.07
CA GLY A 467 -9.08 -17.72 18.43
C GLY A 467 -10.54 -17.41 18.16
N ARG A 468 -11.40 -18.41 18.34
CA ARG A 468 -12.83 -18.32 18.06
C ARG A 468 -13.55 -17.33 18.97
N THR A 469 -14.59 -16.72 18.43
CA THR A 469 -15.44 -15.74 19.13
C THR A 469 -16.81 -16.27 19.52
N ASP A 470 -17.19 -17.45 19.01
CA ASP A 470 -18.53 -18.03 19.17
C ASP A 470 -18.66 -18.97 20.38
N GLY A 471 -17.60 -19.11 21.18
CA GLY A 471 -17.59 -19.95 22.39
C GLY A 471 -17.48 -21.45 22.11
N LYS A 472 -17.48 -21.90 20.85
CA LYS A 472 -17.17 -23.29 20.48
C LYS A 472 -15.67 -23.51 20.59
N ARG A 473 -15.14 -23.64 21.80
CA ARG A 473 -13.71 -23.97 21.99
C ARG A 473 -13.47 -25.44 21.72
N ILE A 474 -12.40 -25.73 20.98
CA ILE A 474 -11.80 -27.06 20.98
C ILE A 474 -11.18 -27.28 22.36
N ASP A 475 -11.39 -28.47 22.92
CA ASP A 475 -10.86 -28.88 24.24
C ASP A 475 -9.35 -29.03 24.19
N ARG A 476 -8.65 -27.88 24.19
CA ARG A 476 -7.21 -27.80 24.19
C ARG A 476 -6.72 -26.75 25.19
N PRO A 477 -5.71 -27.07 26.02
CA PRO A 477 -5.13 -26.09 26.92
C PRO A 477 -4.46 -24.96 26.13
N VAL A 478 -5.06 -23.77 26.18
CA VAL A 478 -4.48 -22.56 25.60
C VAL A 478 -3.32 -22.11 26.50
N ARG A 479 -2.10 -22.12 25.96
CA ARG A 479 -0.92 -21.60 26.69
C ARG A 479 -1.09 -20.10 26.94
N PRO A 480 -0.73 -19.59 28.13
CA PRO A 480 -0.86 -18.18 28.44
C PRO A 480 0.05 -17.33 27.55
N ARG A 481 -0.50 -16.23 27.02
CA ARG A 481 0.31 -15.20 26.36
C ARG A 481 1.00 -14.37 27.42
N LEU A 482 2.33 -14.46 27.47
CA LEU A 482 3.14 -13.69 28.38
C LEU A 482 3.65 -12.42 27.69
N ASP A 483 3.83 -11.38 28.50
CA ASP A 483 4.60 -10.20 28.09
C ASP A 483 6.07 -10.58 27.85
N ILE A 484 6.74 -9.88 26.94
CA ILE A 484 8.12 -10.18 26.58
C ILE A 484 9.10 -10.02 27.75
N LYS A 485 8.81 -9.11 28.69
CA LYS A 485 9.61 -8.92 29.91
C LYS A 485 9.51 -10.12 30.85
N LYS A 486 8.41 -10.89 30.74
CA LYS A 486 8.15 -12.13 31.49
C LYS A 486 8.48 -13.39 30.69
N GLY A 487 9.22 -13.27 29.58
CA GLY A 487 9.65 -14.42 28.76
C GLY A 487 8.73 -14.76 27.59
N GLY A 488 7.69 -13.97 27.31
CA GLY A 488 6.86 -14.15 26.12
C GLY A 488 7.65 -13.90 24.83
N SER A 489 7.60 -14.84 23.90
CA SER A 489 8.24 -14.68 22.58
C SER A 489 7.40 -15.32 21.48
N HIS A 490 7.59 -14.86 20.24
CA HIS A 490 6.93 -15.45 19.07
C HIS A 490 7.57 -16.82 18.77
N PRO A 491 6.83 -17.82 18.24
CA PRO A 491 7.41 -19.11 17.86
C PRO A 491 8.65 -18.98 16.96
N THR A 492 8.66 -18.01 16.05
CA THR A 492 9.81 -17.76 15.16
C THR A 492 11.07 -17.34 15.91
N THR A 493 10.94 -16.64 17.03
CA THR A 493 12.08 -16.32 17.90
C THR A 493 12.65 -17.60 18.53
N GLN A 494 11.78 -18.53 18.93
CA GLN A 494 12.20 -19.82 19.49
C GLN A 494 12.89 -20.67 18.42
N HIS A 495 12.34 -20.71 17.20
CA HIS A 495 12.93 -21.42 16.07
C HIS A 495 14.29 -20.84 15.65
N ALA A 496 14.41 -19.50 15.59
CA ALA A 496 15.69 -18.85 15.32
C ALA A 496 16.77 -19.25 16.36
N TRP A 497 16.41 -19.28 17.65
CA TRP A 497 17.32 -19.75 18.69
C TRP A 497 17.62 -21.25 18.60
N ALA A 498 16.63 -22.07 18.25
CA ALA A 498 16.85 -23.50 18.01
C ALA A 498 17.87 -23.71 16.88
N LEU A 499 17.79 -22.95 15.80
CA LEU A 499 18.74 -22.98 14.69
C LEU A 499 20.13 -22.46 15.10
N ILE A 500 20.21 -21.32 15.81
CA ILE A 500 21.49 -20.79 16.34
C ILE A 500 22.18 -21.85 17.21
N LEU A 501 21.45 -22.44 18.16
CA LEU A 501 22.01 -23.44 19.09
C LEU A 501 22.37 -24.74 18.37
N SER A 502 21.52 -25.22 17.48
CA SER A 502 21.77 -26.45 16.72
C SER A 502 23.01 -26.33 15.85
N LEU A 503 23.18 -25.18 15.17
CA LEU A 503 24.35 -24.90 14.35
C LEU A 503 25.60 -24.69 15.21
N ALA A 504 25.54 -23.88 16.26
CA ALA A 504 26.69 -23.62 17.13
C ALA A 504 27.16 -24.87 17.90
N ARG A 505 26.24 -25.78 18.25
CA ARG A 505 26.51 -26.98 19.05
C ARG A 505 26.52 -28.28 18.25
N ASN A 506 26.52 -28.20 16.92
CA ASN A 506 26.58 -29.35 16.01
C ASN A 506 25.45 -30.38 16.20
N VAL A 507 24.31 -29.99 16.79
CA VAL A 507 23.31 -30.95 17.30
C VAL A 507 22.80 -31.89 16.20
N ALA A 508 22.39 -31.33 15.06
CA ALA A 508 21.88 -32.14 13.95
C ALA A 508 22.96 -33.02 13.31
N ASN A 509 24.20 -32.52 13.22
CA ASN A 509 25.31 -33.27 12.64
C ASN A 509 25.75 -34.43 13.56
N ASP A 510 25.84 -34.18 14.87
CA ASP A 510 26.18 -35.18 15.87
C ASP A 510 25.09 -36.26 15.98
N ASP A 511 23.81 -35.87 15.94
CA ASP A 511 22.69 -36.81 15.90
C ASP A 511 22.77 -37.72 14.66
N ALA A 512 23.00 -37.14 13.47
CA ALA A 512 23.17 -37.90 12.24
C ALA A 512 24.39 -38.83 12.30
N ALA A 513 25.52 -38.38 12.86
CA ALA A 513 26.73 -39.17 12.99
C ALA A 513 26.59 -40.35 13.96
N MET A 514 25.80 -40.19 15.02
CA MET A 514 25.48 -41.26 15.98
C MET A 514 24.54 -42.31 15.40
N LYS A 515 23.61 -41.90 14.52
CA LYS A 515 22.60 -42.79 13.91
C LYS A 515 23.09 -43.50 12.66
N ASP A 516 24.10 -42.96 11.98
CA ASP A 516 24.66 -43.53 10.76
C ASP A 516 25.79 -44.54 11.09
N PRO A 517 25.57 -45.86 10.93
CA PRO A 517 26.58 -46.86 11.21
C PRO A 517 27.84 -46.72 10.33
N ALA A 518 27.74 -46.05 9.18
CA ALA A 518 28.86 -45.80 8.29
C ALA A 518 29.76 -44.66 8.80
N ARG A 519 29.20 -43.68 9.53
CA ARG A 519 29.97 -42.55 10.07
C ARG A 519 30.78 -42.92 11.32
N LYS A 520 30.32 -43.92 12.09
CA LYS A 520 30.94 -44.35 13.37
C LYS A 520 31.34 -43.18 14.28
N GLY A 521 30.55 -42.11 14.27
CA GLY A 521 30.93 -40.85 14.87
C GLY A 521 30.79 -40.91 16.39
N TRP A 522 31.90 -40.75 17.11
CA TRP A 522 31.91 -40.44 18.54
C TRP A 522 32.77 -39.18 18.72
N GLN A 523 32.21 -38.12 19.30
CA GLN A 523 32.83 -36.79 19.41
C GLN A 523 33.32 -36.25 18.06
N THR A 524 32.39 -35.75 17.22
CA THR A 524 32.70 -35.44 15.81
C THR A 524 33.60 -34.21 15.63
N GLN A 525 33.17 -33.03 16.10
CA GLN A 525 33.87 -31.78 15.92
C GLN A 525 33.69 -30.84 17.12
N LEU A 526 34.58 -29.86 17.25
CA LEU A 526 34.47 -28.84 18.29
C LEU A 526 33.24 -27.96 18.03
N ALA A 527 32.47 -27.72 19.10
CA ALA A 527 31.32 -26.84 19.09
C ALA A 527 31.71 -25.41 19.47
N ASN A 528 30.95 -24.43 18.98
CA ASN A 528 31.14 -23.02 19.28
C ASN A 528 30.41 -22.68 20.59
N GLY A 529 31.13 -22.06 21.52
CA GLY A 529 30.55 -21.44 22.71
C GLY A 529 29.92 -20.09 22.36
N LEU A 530 28.72 -19.80 22.90
CA LEU A 530 28.05 -18.52 22.68
C LEU A 530 28.35 -17.49 23.77
N THR A 531 28.82 -17.91 24.96
CA THR A 531 29.08 -16.97 26.05
C THR A 531 30.22 -16.02 25.71
N GLY A 532 29.94 -14.72 25.81
CA GLY A 532 30.86 -13.65 25.43
C GLY A 532 31.02 -13.46 23.91
N ALA A 533 30.38 -14.27 23.07
CA ALA A 533 30.42 -14.12 21.62
C ALA A 533 29.55 -12.93 21.16
N THR A 534 29.85 -12.39 19.98
CA THR A 534 29.12 -11.26 19.40
C THR A 534 27.94 -11.74 18.54
N LEU A 535 26.73 -11.32 18.90
CA LEU A 535 25.50 -11.52 18.15
C LEU A 535 25.19 -10.28 17.30
N GLY A 536 25.32 -10.41 15.98
CA GLY A 536 24.90 -9.43 14.99
C GLY A 536 23.42 -9.60 14.61
N VAL A 537 22.60 -8.61 14.90
CA VAL A 537 21.16 -8.61 14.59
C VAL A 537 20.87 -7.67 13.41
N VAL A 538 20.56 -8.25 12.25
CA VAL A 538 20.16 -7.50 11.05
C VAL A 538 18.64 -7.29 11.10
N GLY A 539 18.21 -6.13 11.57
CA GLY A 539 16.80 -5.79 11.78
C GLY A 539 16.39 -5.79 13.25
N LEU A 540 16.39 -4.62 13.90
CA LEU A 540 16.01 -4.49 15.32
C LEU A 540 14.49 -4.25 15.51
N GLY A 541 13.69 -5.07 14.82
CA GLY A 541 12.23 -5.08 14.92
C GLY A 541 11.71 -5.83 16.15
N ARG A 542 10.44 -6.26 16.13
CA ARG A 542 9.84 -7.06 17.22
C ARG A 542 10.57 -8.40 17.44
N LEU A 543 10.85 -9.13 16.36
CA LEU A 543 11.50 -10.45 16.44
C LEU A 543 12.99 -10.32 16.70
N GLY A 544 13.69 -9.42 16.00
CA GLY A 544 15.13 -9.21 16.20
C GLY A 544 15.47 -8.73 17.61
N ALA A 545 14.66 -7.82 18.18
CA ALA A 545 14.86 -7.40 19.57
C ALA A 545 14.59 -8.52 20.59
N ALA A 546 13.66 -9.45 20.29
CA ALA A 546 13.42 -10.62 21.13
C ALA A 546 14.61 -11.61 21.07
N VAL A 547 15.19 -11.80 19.87
CA VAL A 547 16.41 -12.61 19.70
C VAL A 547 17.59 -11.95 20.44
N ALA A 548 17.82 -10.66 20.23
CA ALA A 548 18.81 -9.85 20.94
C ALA A 548 18.69 -9.97 22.46
N ARG A 549 17.45 -9.86 22.99
CA ARG A 549 17.18 -9.97 24.41
C ARG A 549 17.63 -11.30 24.99
N ILE A 550 17.31 -12.39 24.32
CA ILE A 550 17.69 -13.74 24.76
C ILE A 550 19.21 -13.91 24.65
N GLY A 551 19.85 -13.39 23.60
CA GLY A 551 21.30 -13.41 23.42
C GLY A 551 22.03 -12.76 24.59
N ALA A 552 21.62 -11.55 24.96
CA ALA A 552 22.17 -10.82 26.09
C ALA A 552 21.91 -11.54 27.42
N LEU A 553 20.65 -11.88 27.74
CA LEU A 553 20.28 -12.40 29.06
C LEU A 553 20.66 -13.85 29.32
N ALA A 554 20.38 -14.74 28.36
CA ALA A 554 20.52 -16.18 28.57
C ALA A 554 21.94 -16.67 28.31
N TRP A 555 22.63 -16.03 27.36
CA TRP A 555 23.93 -16.49 26.88
C TRP A 555 25.07 -15.52 27.22
N GLY A 556 24.78 -14.29 27.66
CA GLY A 556 25.81 -13.30 27.93
C GLY A 556 26.56 -12.88 26.66
N MET A 557 25.85 -12.79 25.53
CA MET A 557 26.43 -12.33 24.26
C MET A 557 26.53 -10.81 24.21
N GLU A 558 27.53 -10.30 23.50
CA GLU A 558 27.57 -8.90 23.09
C GLU A 558 26.65 -8.70 21.89
N VAL A 559 25.70 -7.75 21.96
CA VAL A 559 24.70 -7.56 20.90
C VAL A 559 25.01 -6.31 20.10
N VAL A 560 25.30 -6.50 18.82
CA VAL A 560 25.42 -5.44 17.83
C VAL A 560 24.27 -5.50 16.83
N CYS A 561 23.73 -4.36 16.44
CA CYS A 561 22.48 -4.26 15.69
C CYS A 561 22.65 -3.31 14.51
N TRP A 562 22.05 -3.66 13.38
CA TRP A 562 21.96 -2.76 12.23
C TRP A 562 20.56 -2.79 11.60
N SER A 563 20.12 -1.64 11.11
CA SER A 563 19.04 -1.46 10.14
C SER A 563 19.25 -0.11 9.45
N GLU A 564 18.73 0.07 8.23
CA GLU A 564 18.95 1.27 7.40
C GLU A 564 18.80 2.62 8.14
N ASN A 565 17.88 2.70 9.10
CA ASN A 565 17.58 3.93 9.85
C ASN A 565 17.72 3.77 11.38
N LEU A 566 18.48 2.76 11.83
CA LEU A 566 18.70 2.51 13.25
C LEU A 566 19.70 3.54 13.80
N THR A 567 19.35 4.15 14.92
CA THR A 567 20.25 5.01 15.70
C THR A 567 20.46 4.39 17.06
N GLN A 568 21.52 4.78 17.77
CA GLN A 568 21.80 4.26 19.10
C GLN A 568 20.65 4.56 20.09
N GLU A 569 20.00 5.71 19.97
CA GLU A 569 18.84 6.07 20.83
C GLU A 569 17.67 5.10 20.62
N LYS A 570 17.39 4.72 19.36
CA LYS A 570 16.33 3.74 19.06
C LYS A 570 16.70 2.35 19.55
N ALA A 571 17.98 1.97 19.49
CA ALA A 571 18.45 0.70 20.01
C ALA A 571 18.32 0.65 21.54
N ASN A 572 18.69 1.72 22.24
CA ASN A 572 18.52 1.88 23.68
C ASN A 572 17.04 1.79 24.09
N GLN A 573 16.16 2.55 23.41
CA GLN A 573 14.72 2.47 23.63
C GLN A 573 14.21 1.03 23.45
N LYS A 574 14.74 0.31 22.44
CA LYS A 574 14.34 -1.07 22.18
C LYS A 574 14.78 -2.02 23.29
N ALA A 575 15.96 -1.83 23.88
CA ALA A 575 16.41 -2.59 25.03
C ALA A 575 15.43 -2.43 26.23
N GLU A 576 15.01 -1.20 26.52
CA GLU A 576 14.06 -0.90 27.60
C GLU A 576 12.66 -1.49 27.36
N GLU A 577 12.18 -1.44 26.11
CA GLU A 577 10.95 -2.11 25.68
C GLU A 577 11.02 -3.63 25.92
N MET A 578 12.19 -4.23 25.72
CA MET A 578 12.47 -5.65 25.95
C MET A 578 12.70 -6.00 27.43
N GLY A 579 12.68 -5.00 28.32
CA GLY A 579 12.90 -5.17 29.76
C GLY A 579 14.35 -5.27 30.16
N LEU A 580 15.27 -4.75 29.35
CA LEU A 580 16.69 -4.64 29.64
C LEU A 580 17.06 -3.19 29.96
N PRO A 581 18.13 -2.95 30.73
CA PRO A 581 18.67 -1.61 30.85
C PRO A 581 19.21 -1.13 29.49
N ALA A 582 19.23 0.19 29.25
CA ALA A 582 19.81 0.75 28.03
C ALA A 582 21.34 0.48 27.92
N TYR A 583 22.03 0.40 29.06
CA TYR A 583 23.46 0.14 29.16
C TYR A 583 23.73 -1.00 30.16
N GLY A 584 24.82 -1.73 29.97
CA GLY A 584 25.29 -2.76 30.91
C GLY A 584 24.44 -4.03 30.97
N GLY A 585 23.56 -4.26 29.98
CA GLY A 585 22.81 -5.51 29.85
C GLY A 585 23.59 -6.64 29.17
N GLY A 586 24.79 -6.36 28.67
CA GLY A 586 25.72 -7.33 28.09
C GLY A 586 27.00 -7.49 28.94
N PRO A 587 28.05 -8.12 28.39
CA PRO A 587 29.29 -8.39 29.12
C PRO A 587 30.03 -7.14 29.61
N ASN A 588 29.89 -6.03 28.89
CA ASN A 588 30.49 -4.75 29.24
C ASN A 588 29.48 -3.87 30.00
N PRO A 589 29.71 -3.56 31.30
CA PRO A 589 28.78 -2.79 32.12
C PRO A 589 28.60 -1.34 31.65
N ASN A 590 29.54 -0.81 30.86
CA ASN A 590 29.55 0.58 30.41
C ASN A 590 29.09 0.75 28.95
N ALA A 591 28.87 -0.35 28.23
CA ALA A 591 28.42 -0.32 26.83
C ALA A 591 26.89 -0.31 26.74
N PRO A 592 26.31 0.20 25.62
CA PRO A 592 24.91 -0.04 25.33
C PRO A 592 24.57 -1.53 25.32
N THR A 593 23.39 -1.89 25.82
CA THR A 593 22.93 -3.28 25.80
C THR A 593 22.72 -3.78 24.38
N PHE A 594 22.17 -2.92 23.52
CA PHE A 594 22.07 -3.13 22.08
C PHE A 594 22.88 -2.02 21.38
N THR A 595 24.05 -2.37 20.83
CA THR A 595 24.93 -1.38 20.18
C THR A 595 24.54 -1.23 18.71
N ALA A 596 24.12 -0.05 18.29
CA ALA A 596 23.86 0.26 16.90
C ALA A 596 25.20 0.52 16.18
N VAL A 597 25.49 -0.26 15.15
CA VAL A 597 26.75 -0.20 14.39
C VAL A 597 26.48 -0.01 12.90
N SER A 598 27.51 0.21 12.09
CA SER A 598 27.39 0.15 10.63
C SER A 598 27.16 -1.28 10.12
N LYS A 599 26.68 -1.43 8.87
CA LYS A 599 26.44 -2.77 8.29
C LYS A 599 27.76 -3.53 8.18
N GLU A 600 28.79 -2.88 7.68
CA GLU A 600 30.14 -3.43 7.54
C GLU A 600 30.73 -3.88 8.88
N GLU A 601 30.56 -3.07 9.93
CA GLU A 601 31.04 -3.40 11.28
C GLU A 601 30.30 -4.61 11.87
N LEU A 602 28.99 -4.72 11.66
CA LEU A 602 28.21 -5.87 12.10
C LEU A 602 28.75 -7.17 11.49
N PHE A 603 28.88 -7.23 10.17
CA PHE A 603 29.33 -8.45 9.48
C PHE A 603 30.79 -8.78 9.78
N ARG A 604 31.65 -7.77 9.99
CA ARG A 604 33.05 -7.97 10.35
C ARG A 604 33.26 -8.54 11.76
N ASN A 605 32.44 -8.09 12.72
CA ASN A 605 32.68 -8.36 14.14
C ASN A 605 31.79 -9.48 14.73
N ALA A 606 30.65 -9.80 14.11
CA ALA A 606 29.75 -10.82 14.64
C ALA A 606 30.31 -12.25 14.52
N ASP A 607 30.10 -13.05 15.57
CA ASP A 607 30.30 -14.51 15.54
C ASP A 607 29.04 -15.23 15.08
N VAL A 608 27.87 -14.64 15.36
CA VAL A 608 26.57 -15.10 14.86
C VAL A 608 25.84 -13.91 14.24
N VAL A 609 25.45 -14.00 12.98
CA VAL A 609 24.60 -13.02 12.30
C VAL A 609 23.19 -13.60 12.13
N SER A 610 22.17 -12.93 12.64
CA SER A 610 20.77 -13.37 12.56
C SER A 610 19.90 -12.33 11.87
N LEU A 611 19.18 -12.74 10.81
CA LEU A 611 18.35 -11.86 9.98
C LEU A 611 16.91 -11.81 10.48
N HIS A 612 16.44 -10.59 10.75
CA HIS A 612 15.09 -10.25 11.22
C HIS A 612 14.56 -9.02 10.48
N TYR A 613 14.59 -9.08 9.15
CA TYR A 613 14.29 -7.96 8.26
C TYR A 613 13.07 -8.26 7.38
N VAL A 614 12.30 -7.23 7.03
CA VAL A 614 11.16 -7.38 6.10
C VAL A 614 11.71 -7.39 4.68
N LEU A 615 11.32 -8.37 3.87
CA LEU A 615 11.64 -8.40 2.44
C LEU A 615 10.81 -7.33 1.72
N SER A 616 11.48 -6.55 0.89
CA SER A 616 10.92 -5.49 0.06
C SER A 616 11.90 -5.23 -1.06
N GLU A 617 11.54 -4.43 -2.05
CA GLU A 617 12.45 -4.12 -3.16
C GLU A 617 13.80 -3.57 -2.68
N ARG A 618 13.77 -2.66 -1.70
CA ARG A 618 14.98 -2.06 -1.09
C ARG A 618 15.82 -3.01 -0.23
N SER A 619 15.27 -4.16 0.17
CA SER A 619 15.94 -5.11 1.08
C SER A 619 16.19 -6.47 0.44
N ARG A 620 15.85 -6.62 -0.84
CA ARG A 620 16.23 -7.77 -1.65
C ARG A 620 17.75 -7.78 -1.80
N GLY A 621 18.39 -8.90 -1.51
CA GLY A 621 19.84 -9.03 -1.52
C GLY A 621 20.55 -8.07 -0.57
N ILE A 622 19.92 -7.65 0.54
CA ILE A 622 20.53 -6.73 1.52
C ILE A 622 21.83 -7.30 2.12
N VAL A 623 21.96 -8.62 2.10
CA VAL A 623 23.19 -9.38 2.36
C VAL A 623 23.66 -9.99 1.04
N GLY A 624 24.67 -9.39 0.41
CA GLY A 624 25.30 -9.90 -0.81
C GLY A 624 26.71 -10.43 -0.56
N ALA A 625 27.45 -10.65 -1.64
CA ALA A 625 28.84 -11.12 -1.58
C ALA A 625 29.73 -10.25 -0.68
N LYS A 626 29.60 -8.92 -0.76
CA LYS A 626 30.38 -7.96 0.05
C LYS A 626 30.21 -8.22 1.55
N GLU A 627 28.97 -8.41 2.02
CA GLU A 627 28.71 -8.63 3.44
C GLU A 627 29.17 -10.01 3.89
N LEU A 628 28.99 -11.03 3.06
CA LEU A 628 29.41 -12.41 3.34
C LEU A 628 30.94 -12.52 3.42
N GLU A 629 31.68 -11.84 2.55
CA GLU A 629 33.16 -11.80 2.55
C GLU A 629 33.74 -11.10 3.79
N LEU A 630 32.96 -10.21 4.44
CA LEU A 630 33.39 -9.55 5.67
C LEU A 630 33.30 -10.46 6.89
N MET A 631 32.52 -11.54 6.82
CA MET A 631 32.30 -12.43 7.95
C MET A 631 33.57 -13.18 8.35
N LYS A 632 33.69 -13.47 9.65
CA LYS A 632 34.77 -14.32 10.17
C LYS A 632 34.64 -15.72 9.57
N SER A 633 35.77 -16.41 9.40
CA SER A 633 35.77 -17.79 8.95
C SER A 633 35.07 -18.76 9.90
N SER A 634 34.91 -18.37 11.17
CA SER A 634 34.16 -19.10 12.20
C SER A 634 32.71 -18.64 12.36
N ALA A 635 32.27 -17.60 11.64
CA ALA A 635 30.98 -16.98 11.85
C ALA A 635 29.82 -17.87 11.36
N LEU A 636 28.67 -17.73 12.03
CA LEU A 636 27.45 -18.46 11.74
C LEU A 636 26.38 -17.49 11.21
N LEU A 637 25.75 -17.82 10.08
CA LEU A 637 24.66 -17.03 9.51
C LEU A 637 23.31 -17.71 9.72
N VAL A 638 22.30 -16.98 10.20
CA VAL A 638 20.96 -17.53 10.45
C VAL A 638 19.90 -16.68 9.76
N ASN A 639 19.03 -17.31 8.97
CA ASN A 639 17.91 -16.65 8.31
C ASN A 639 16.60 -17.40 8.56
N THR A 640 15.71 -16.77 9.33
CA THR A 640 14.32 -17.21 9.55
C THR A 640 13.32 -16.15 9.09
N SER A 641 13.73 -15.28 8.16
CA SER A 641 12.91 -14.16 7.68
C SER A 641 12.34 -14.46 6.29
N ARG A 642 13.14 -14.25 5.23
CA ARG A 642 12.80 -14.56 3.83
C ARG A 642 14.09 -14.90 3.06
N GLY A 643 14.02 -15.81 2.09
CA GLY A 643 15.17 -16.22 1.27
C GLY A 643 15.85 -15.03 0.61
N GLY A 644 15.09 -14.26 -0.18
CA GLY A 644 15.62 -13.17 -1.01
C GLY A 644 16.18 -11.96 -0.26
N LEU A 645 16.31 -11.99 1.06
CA LEU A 645 17.13 -11.03 1.81
C LEU A 645 18.63 -11.28 1.59
N ILE A 646 19.00 -12.51 1.28
CA ILE A 646 20.38 -12.89 0.97
C ILE A 646 20.45 -13.18 -0.53
N ASP A 647 21.55 -12.79 -1.18
CA ASP A 647 21.87 -13.28 -2.52
C ASP A 647 22.15 -14.80 -2.46
N ASP A 648 21.23 -15.60 -3.01
CA ASP A 648 21.26 -17.07 -2.94
C ASP A 648 22.55 -17.66 -3.54
N LYS A 649 23.04 -17.09 -4.65
CA LYS A 649 24.25 -17.54 -5.33
C LYS A 649 25.49 -17.18 -4.51
N ALA A 650 25.57 -15.95 -4.01
CA ALA A 650 26.69 -15.52 -3.19
C ALA A 650 26.79 -16.35 -1.91
N LEU A 651 25.65 -16.66 -1.27
CA LEU A 651 25.61 -17.52 -0.10
C LEU A 651 26.07 -18.94 -0.43
N TYR A 652 25.57 -19.52 -1.52
CA TYR A 652 25.97 -20.85 -1.94
C TYR A 652 27.49 -20.93 -2.16
N ASP A 653 28.06 -19.99 -2.91
CA ASP A 653 29.49 -19.95 -3.22
C ASP A 653 30.37 -19.82 -1.97
N VAL A 654 29.96 -18.97 -1.01
CA VAL A 654 30.68 -18.75 0.27
C VAL A 654 30.67 -20.03 1.11
N LEU A 655 29.51 -20.71 1.19
CA LEU A 655 29.38 -21.97 1.94
C LEU A 655 30.09 -23.13 1.25
N ASP A 656 30.03 -23.20 -0.07
CA ASP A 656 30.69 -24.25 -0.85
C ASP A 656 32.22 -24.22 -0.68
N ARG A 657 32.78 -23.01 -0.62
CA ARG A 657 34.20 -22.78 -0.39
C ARG A 657 34.64 -22.88 1.08
N GLY A 658 33.71 -23.06 2.02
CA GLY A 658 34.05 -23.11 3.44
C GLY A 658 34.47 -21.78 4.05
N GLN A 659 34.05 -20.66 3.46
CA GLN A 659 34.57 -19.34 3.86
C GLN A 659 34.05 -18.87 5.22
N ILE A 660 32.89 -19.36 5.66
CA ILE A 660 32.32 -19.10 6.99
C ILE A 660 32.05 -20.43 7.73
N GLY A 661 31.79 -20.37 9.03
CA GLY A 661 31.61 -21.55 9.87
C GLY A 661 30.36 -22.35 9.53
N GLY A 662 29.31 -21.66 9.09
CA GLY A 662 28.10 -22.30 8.60
C GLY A 662 26.91 -21.37 8.46
N ALA A 663 25.82 -21.92 7.93
CA ALA A 663 24.53 -21.24 7.86
C ALA A 663 23.39 -22.12 8.38
N ALA A 664 22.36 -21.49 8.94
CA ALA A 664 21.08 -22.12 9.25
C ALA A 664 19.95 -21.37 8.55
N LEU A 665 19.25 -22.05 7.63
CA LEU A 665 18.23 -21.45 6.77
C LEU A 665 16.88 -22.13 7.00
N ASP A 666 15.88 -21.34 7.37
CA ASP A 666 14.48 -21.79 7.43
C ASP A 666 13.68 -21.39 6.18
N VAL A 667 14.25 -20.54 5.33
CA VAL A 667 13.55 -19.88 4.22
C VAL A 667 14.43 -19.87 2.97
N PHE A 668 13.79 -19.94 1.80
CA PHE A 668 14.43 -20.06 0.49
C PHE A 668 13.73 -19.15 -0.54
N ASP A 669 14.37 -18.91 -1.68
CA ASP A 669 13.75 -18.15 -2.78
C ASP A 669 12.62 -18.94 -3.46
N VAL A 670 12.84 -20.24 -3.64
CA VAL A 670 11.83 -21.18 -4.13
C VAL A 670 11.38 -22.06 -2.98
N GLU A 671 10.10 -21.92 -2.63
CA GLU A 671 9.47 -22.71 -1.58
C GLU A 671 8.21 -23.42 -2.12
N PRO A 672 8.04 -24.73 -1.82
CA PRO A 672 8.97 -25.60 -1.11
C PRO A 672 10.27 -25.84 -1.88
N LEU A 673 11.36 -26.09 -1.13
CA LEU A 673 12.67 -26.36 -1.70
C LEU A 673 12.61 -27.66 -2.54
N PRO A 674 12.94 -27.63 -3.85
CA PRO A 674 12.92 -28.79 -4.72
C PRO A 674 13.74 -29.96 -4.19
N ALA A 675 13.33 -31.20 -4.49
CA ALA A 675 13.97 -32.41 -3.96
C ALA A 675 15.42 -32.60 -4.48
N ASP A 676 15.68 -32.12 -5.69
CA ASP A 676 16.98 -32.13 -6.38
C ASP A 676 17.80 -30.85 -6.12
N SER A 677 17.30 -29.94 -5.28
CA SER A 677 18.00 -28.70 -4.95
C SER A 677 19.38 -28.98 -4.33
N PRO A 678 20.44 -28.27 -4.76
CA PRO A 678 21.79 -28.46 -4.21
C PRO A 678 21.88 -28.12 -2.73
N TRP A 679 20.94 -27.30 -2.21
CA TRP A 679 20.78 -27.02 -0.79
C TRP A 679 20.49 -28.27 0.04
N ARG A 680 19.87 -29.32 -0.54
CA ARG A 680 19.58 -30.61 0.12
C ARG A 680 20.76 -31.59 0.09
N SER A 681 21.91 -31.21 -0.46
CA SER A 681 23.06 -32.11 -0.57
C SER A 681 23.54 -32.62 0.81
N PRO A 682 23.81 -33.92 0.98
CA PRO A 682 24.35 -34.45 2.24
C PRO A 682 25.84 -34.13 2.44
N SER A 683 26.48 -33.41 1.51
CA SER A 683 27.91 -33.10 1.53
C SER A 683 28.27 -31.81 2.30
N TRP A 684 27.29 -31.06 2.78
CA TRP A 684 27.54 -29.91 3.65
C TRP A 684 28.25 -30.32 4.94
N GLY A 685 29.17 -29.49 5.42
CA GLY A 685 30.05 -29.81 6.56
C GLY A 685 31.14 -30.85 6.24
N HIS A 686 31.27 -31.29 4.99
CA HIS A 686 32.32 -32.20 4.52
C HIS A 686 33.20 -31.56 3.46
N GLN A 687 34.39 -32.11 3.22
CA GLN A 687 35.29 -31.72 2.11
C GLN A 687 35.58 -30.21 2.02
N ARG A 688 35.76 -29.56 3.19
CA ARG A 688 35.96 -28.10 3.34
C ARG A 688 34.73 -27.23 3.12
N ARG A 689 33.56 -27.77 2.79
CA ARG A 689 32.31 -26.99 2.72
C ARG A 689 31.87 -26.59 4.13
N SER A 690 31.27 -25.42 4.26
CA SER A 690 30.69 -24.92 5.51
C SER A 690 29.57 -25.84 6.01
N ASN A 691 29.30 -25.80 7.31
CA ASN A 691 28.13 -26.48 7.88
C ASN A 691 26.85 -25.82 7.37
N LEU A 692 25.85 -26.63 7.01
CA LEU A 692 24.53 -26.12 6.64
C LEU A 692 23.45 -26.88 7.41
N LEU A 693 22.59 -26.13 8.07
CA LEU A 693 21.37 -26.61 8.69
C LEU A 693 20.19 -26.00 7.94
N ILE A 694 19.25 -26.84 7.49
CA ILE A 694 18.05 -26.35 6.82
C ILE A 694 16.78 -26.90 7.47
N THR A 695 15.75 -26.05 7.55
CA THR A 695 14.41 -26.44 8.01
C THR A 695 13.34 -25.95 7.03
N PRO A 696 12.21 -26.67 6.90
CA PRO A 696 11.22 -26.39 5.86
C PRO A 696 10.22 -25.30 6.26
N HIS A 697 10.70 -24.07 6.50
CA HIS A 697 9.89 -22.91 6.87
C HIS A 697 9.00 -23.15 8.09
N MET A 698 9.63 -23.60 9.17
CA MET A 698 9.01 -24.01 10.43
C MET A 698 8.89 -22.88 11.44
N GLY A 699 9.41 -21.68 11.16
CA GLY A 699 9.44 -20.58 12.11
C GLY A 699 8.10 -20.18 12.70
N TYR A 700 6.97 -20.39 12.01
CA TYR A 700 5.64 -20.12 12.57
C TYR A 700 4.82 -21.40 12.83
N VAL A 701 5.33 -22.57 12.43
CA VAL A 701 4.58 -23.83 12.48
C VAL A 701 4.69 -24.41 13.89
N GLU A 702 3.94 -23.80 14.81
CA GLU A 702 3.80 -24.24 16.19
C GLU A 702 2.36 -24.69 16.44
N GLU A 703 2.20 -25.73 17.26
CA GLU A 703 0.93 -26.42 17.45
C GLU A 703 -0.20 -25.48 17.92
N GLY A 704 0.04 -24.64 18.92
CA GLY A 704 -0.94 -23.67 19.42
C GLY A 704 -1.38 -22.66 18.37
N ILE A 705 -0.43 -22.00 17.70
CA ILE A 705 -0.73 -20.98 16.68
C ILE A 705 -1.42 -21.58 15.46
N MET A 706 -0.99 -22.76 14.99
CA MET A 706 -1.58 -23.43 13.83
C MET A 706 -3.04 -23.78 14.09
N HIS A 707 -3.34 -24.42 15.23
CA HIS A 707 -4.72 -24.76 15.57
C HIS A 707 -5.59 -23.51 15.76
N THR A 708 -5.07 -22.46 16.38
CA THR A 708 -5.82 -21.20 16.55
C THR A 708 -6.19 -20.57 15.20
N TRP A 709 -5.30 -20.64 14.20
CA TRP A 709 -5.61 -20.15 12.86
C TRP A 709 -6.66 -20.99 12.14
N TYR A 710 -6.58 -22.32 12.24
CA TYR A 710 -7.60 -23.19 11.66
C TYR A 710 -8.95 -22.98 12.33
N GLU A 711 -9.00 -22.89 13.65
CA GLU A 711 -10.22 -22.63 14.43
C GLU A 711 -10.96 -21.35 13.96
N GLU A 712 -10.22 -20.25 13.76
CA GLU A 712 -10.75 -19.00 13.21
C GLU A 712 -11.18 -19.14 11.75
N THR A 713 -10.41 -19.88 10.96
CA THR A 713 -10.72 -20.15 9.56
C THR A 713 -12.04 -20.91 9.47
N VAL A 714 -12.25 -21.93 10.30
CA VAL A 714 -13.50 -22.69 10.38
C VAL A 714 -14.66 -21.80 10.78
N GLU A 715 -14.49 -20.93 11.80
CA GLU A 715 -15.55 -20.00 12.18
C GLU A 715 -15.95 -19.09 11.02
N ASN A 716 -14.98 -18.63 10.24
CA ASN A 716 -15.25 -17.83 9.03
C ASN A 716 -15.95 -18.64 7.93
N VAL A 717 -15.63 -19.93 7.76
CA VAL A 717 -16.36 -20.81 6.84
C VAL A 717 -17.81 -21.00 7.29
N GLU A 718 -18.04 -21.29 8.57
CA GLU A 718 -19.38 -21.44 9.15
C GLU A 718 -20.19 -20.14 8.97
N ARG A 719 -19.61 -18.99 9.30
CA ARG A 719 -20.23 -17.67 9.09
C ARG A 719 -20.58 -17.44 7.64
N TRP A 720 -19.70 -17.81 6.71
CA TRP A 720 -19.95 -17.67 5.28
C TRP A 720 -21.12 -18.52 4.80
N ILE A 721 -21.17 -19.80 5.20
CA ILE A 721 -22.27 -20.73 4.89
C ILE A 721 -23.59 -20.20 5.43
N GLU A 722 -23.57 -19.61 6.62
CA GLU A 722 -24.76 -19.07 7.29
C GLU A 722 -25.14 -17.65 6.86
N GLY A 723 -24.38 -17.02 5.95
CA GLY A 723 -24.60 -15.64 5.51
C GLY A 723 -24.34 -14.58 6.60
N LYS A 724 -23.57 -14.91 7.63
CA LYS A 724 -23.14 -14.02 8.71
C LYS A 724 -21.92 -13.19 8.32
N GLU A 725 -21.66 -12.15 9.11
CA GLU A 725 -20.48 -11.30 8.93
C GLU A 725 -19.19 -12.10 9.18
N ILE A 726 -18.26 -12.02 8.21
CA ILE A 726 -16.94 -12.65 8.24
C ILE A 726 -16.01 -11.86 9.17
N LEU A 727 -15.32 -12.56 10.05
CA LEU A 727 -14.32 -12.00 10.95
C LEU A 727 -13.06 -11.61 10.18
N HIS A 728 -12.41 -10.53 10.63
CA HIS A 728 -11.09 -10.11 10.15
C HIS A 728 -11.01 -9.95 8.61
N ARG A 729 -12.12 -9.50 8.02
CA ARG A 729 -12.23 -9.18 6.60
C ARG A 729 -11.24 -8.08 6.21
N LEU A 730 -10.49 -8.32 5.13
CA LEU A 730 -9.53 -7.40 4.53
C LEU A 730 -10.12 -6.64 3.33
N VAL A 731 -11.00 -7.31 2.58
CA VAL A 731 -11.64 -6.82 1.34
C VAL A 731 -13.10 -7.21 1.32
#